data_AF-A0A6A3J7N6-F1
#
_entry.id   AF-A0A6A3J7N6-F1
#
_cell.length_a   1.000
_cell.length_b   1.000
_cell.length_c   1.000
_cell.angle_alpha   90.00
_cell.angle_beta   90.00
_cell.angle_gamma   90.00
#
_symmetry.space_group_name_H-M   'P 1'
#
loop_
_entity.id
_entity.type
_entity.pdbx_description
1 polymer ?
#
loop_
_entity_poly.entity_id
_entity_poly.type
_entity_poly.pdbx_seq_one_letter_code
_entity_poly.pdbx_strand_id
1 'polypeptide(L)'
;MGNNASSPASGASASAPPSSSGGGFLGAFLSGRRLDFTLANMRALHAQLTRFAALPDAEIVELLRVLSEFLIYSDQHRVSVELEDVAAEDADDAGAFFDYFGETNMLALLVELGASRPSVAVQVQLLQTMSILVQNIATRTSLYYILSNNHVNRLLECPFAVDADDDVRDWFVTLLKALSLRLNEETVQFFLDTQHGEDFRFPLYARALRFGRCNETMVKVAIKTLTLNVLKVPDPRVRRFVLQFDDLNYFRDIVEIANDLTLKLQGLMNNWPSAESAAERTATTEKLEEAVDAYIDHCFYLQDLLDVNVPELCYKIGDLLFSRHIKSLLATSILPDCGPPPQRVSTQLALYLLTRLLAILEHTPLVNAIAFMLFSSDATEDCEYSAVALGAGSKRRHSGSHCLETVDSNDDEEDTATTEPSPRLLSPRPSLRWDKEAPPMHVFRPHSATTCESSLCYVQTRFAIGEWPVDEVKSFVPQGSNCYRQSLLSLLCSSDERLSSTVVLLLLAIVNNKAVDHSLLRELDLLPFRYRQGKREEERANGSDHNGTMEGKDNPEHSVLPATASLSSSCTSSGSQEMDEDSELSAVCNGDSGRNGAVERLPHEDSDEVARDPGLGKASLCRADAYPFWLVELILEVLARNQSSRLLSVQLCARLLVDIMVDPRSPLPHYLTRSHAATLKNIRSSSAHLVMESMRGSMAEVDLFIYVLEKEVATFQRKAFPMELQLDSSSPFECLVPLEKEASVNSPTWVNPRDTLALRRPSNEMEVCRKSMRVFLTLRKLRELLDASYVDDELEQLVDYRHPRTSVLASAAGGRGTCMAPLDGMVSLKCMYREQRFLLMPTRLLMVMNPEAFVLVEKNPDQTDDSSPHDGEGEGIVKVFAPIHRTYCTMDQRDERVLQVSVRSVSPVPGCRSVRKDKQDASTSGKLKDWCVLLMFPTAEDCAQAQAHINISGTEVRAFKLHQIETSLTAHLQVTQSGSGERHGSFFMNARVQNDADEECDGDEVKSSEEDESNEDELEGDDEEVEGAKAVDEEDESSD
;
A
#
# COMPACT_ATOMS: atom_id res chain seq x y z
N MET A 1 -12.10 3.73 25.75
CA MET A 1 -13.48 4.24 25.52
C MET A 1 -13.73 5.40 26.47
N GLY A 2 -14.63 6.34 26.13
CA GLY A 2 -14.86 7.55 26.92
C GLY A 2 -15.97 7.39 27.97
N ASN A 3 -15.86 8.13 29.08
CA ASN A 3 -16.94 8.26 30.06
C ASN A 3 -18.11 9.07 29.49
N ASN A 4 -19.34 8.60 29.72
CA ASN A 4 -20.54 9.42 29.71
C ASN A 4 -21.57 8.80 30.66
N ALA A 5 -21.59 9.27 31.92
CA ALA A 5 -22.59 8.87 32.90
C ALA A 5 -23.78 9.84 32.84
N SER A 6 -24.95 9.35 32.42
CA SER A 6 -26.20 10.11 32.36
C SER A 6 -27.07 9.84 33.60
N SER A 7 -27.18 10.83 34.49
CA SER A 7 -28.06 10.76 35.66
C SER A 7 -29.55 10.83 35.27
N PRO A 8 -30.42 9.93 35.77
CA PRO A 8 -31.87 10.10 35.68
C PRO A 8 -32.37 11.14 36.71
N ALA A 9 -33.51 11.76 36.42
CA ALA A 9 -34.03 12.91 37.16
C ALA A 9 -34.95 12.54 38.34
N SER A 10 -35.08 13.48 39.29
CA SER A 10 -36.01 13.42 40.43
C SER A 10 -37.49 13.44 40.00
N GLY A 11 -38.34 12.59 40.59
CA GLY A 11 -39.79 12.59 40.33
C GLY A 11 -40.66 12.10 41.48
N ALA A 12 -41.74 12.84 41.74
CA ALA A 12 -42.96 12.49 42.48
C ALA A 12 -42.86 11.79 43.86
N SER A 13 -43.19 12.53 44.92
CA SER A 13 -43.57 11.97 46.22
C SER A 13 -45.05 11.54 46.25
N ALA A 14 -45.34 10.39 46.87
CA ALA A 14 -46.69 9.95 47.19
C ALA A 14 -46.73 9.33 48.60
N SER A 15 -47.77 9.61 49.38
CA SER A 15 -47.85 9.25 50.81
C SER A 15 -49.08 8.37 51.12
N ALA A 16 -48.84 7.27 51.85
CA ALA A 16 -49.86 6.33 52.32
C ALA A 16 -49.48 5.81 53.74
N PRO A 17 -50.44 5.29 54.54
CA PRO A 17 -50.32 5.24 56.00
C PRO A 17 -49.56 4.01 56.56
N PRO A 18 -49.11 4.06 57.84
CA PRO A 18 -48.20 3.06 58.42
C PRO A 18 -48.90 1.86 59.07
N SER A 19 -48.27 0.68 58.99
CA SER A 19 -48.56 -0.47 59.86
C SER A 19 -47.34 -1.38 60.08
N SER A 20 -47.16 -1.81 61.34
CA SER A 20 -46.38 -2.97 61.81
C SER A 20 -45.03 -3.30 61.14
N SER A 21 -43.96 -2.71 61.69
CA SER A 21 -42.76 -3.43 62.16
C SER A 21 -42.29 -4.66 61.37
N GLY A 22 -41.49 -4.46 60.32
CA GLY A 22 -40.88 -5.54 59.53
C GLY A 22 -39.72 -5.08 58.63
N GLY A 23 -38.96 -4.08 59.07
CA GLY A 23 -37.88 -3.45 58.29
C GLY A 23 -36.64 -4.33 58.11
N GLY A 24 -36.77 -5.41 57.33
CA GLY A 24 -35.66 -6.30 57.01
C GLY A 24 -34.63 -5.67 56.06
N PHE A 25 -33.37 -6.06 56.26
CA PHE A 25 -32.17 -5.77 55.44
C PHE A 25 -32.43 -5.50 53.95
N LEU A 26 -33.15 -6.40 53.27
CA LEU A 26 -33.50 -6.31 51.83
C LEU A 26 -34.18 -4.99 51.43
N GLY A 27 -35.02 -4.41 52.29
CA GLY A 27 -35.76 -3.18 51.99
C GLY A 27 -34.86 -1.94 51.84
N ALA A 28 -33.65 -1.96 52.43
CA ALA A 28 -32.66 -0.91 52.25
C ALA A 28 -31.92 -1.05 50.91
N PHE A 29 -31.58 -2.29 50.52
CA PHE A 29 -30.88 -2.63 49.28
C PHE A 29 -31.73 -2.25 48.05
N LEU A 30 -32.97 -2.74 48.01
CA LEU A 30 -33.94 -2.46 46.92
C LEU A 30 -34.34 -0.97 46.81
N SER A 31 -33.93 -0.13 47.76
CA SER A 31 -34.22 1.32 47.78
C SER A 31 -33.05 2.19 47.26
N GLY A 32 -31.96 1.61 46.76
CA GLY A 32 -30.86 2.35 46.13
C GLY A 32 -30.14 3.36 47.05
N ARG A 33 -30.11 3.10 48.36
CA ARG A 33 -29.31 3.89 49.32
C ARG A 33 -27.83 3.52 49.18
N ARG A 34 -26.94 4.42 49.61
CA ARG A 34 -25.51 4.08 49.74
C ARG A 34 -25.35 2.84 50.62
N LEU A 35 -24.50 1.92 50.18
CA LEU A 35 -24.11 0.74 50.94
C LEU A 35 -23.10 1.14 52.00
N ASP A 36 -23.46 0.92 53.26
CA ASP A 36 -22.52 0.99 54.38
C ASP A 36 -21.71 -0.32 54.38
N PHE A 37 -20.44 -0.25 53.98
CA PHE A 37 -19.53 -1.39 53.94
C PHE A 37 -19.19 -1.84 55.36
N THR A 38 -19.90 -2.86 55.85
CA THR A 38 -19.68 -3.47 57.17
C THR A 38 -19.70 -4.99 57.08
N LEU A 39 -18.99 -5.65 57.99
CA LEU A 39 -18.83 -7.10 57.98
C LEU A 39 -20.14 -7.79 58.42
N ALA A 40 -21.00 -7.10 59.17
CA ALA A 40 -22.37 -7.52 59.43
C ALA A 40 -23.21 -7.61 58.14
N ASN A 41 -23.08 -6.64 57.24
CA ASN A 41 -23.78 -6.63 55.95
C ASN A 41 -23.24 -7.74 55.01
N MET A 42 -21.92 -7.95 54.97
CA MET A 42 -21.30 -9.06 54.23
C MET A 42 -21.78 -10.45 54.72
N ARG A 43 -21.89 -10.65 56.04
CA ARG A 43 -22.46 -11.87 56.64
C ARG A 43 -23.93 -12.08 56.30
N ALA A 44 -24.73 -11.02 56.27
CA ALA A 44 -26.15 -11.10 55.92
C ALA A 44 -26.36 -11.43 54.43
N LEU A 45 -25.59 -10.80 53.53
CA LEU A 45 -25.54 -11.13 52.10
C LEU A 45 -25.20 -12.61 51.88
N HIS A 46 -24.14 -13.09 52.53
CA HIS A 46 -23.74 -14.50 52.44
C HIS A 46 -24.85 -15.45 52.91
N ALA A 47 -25.46 -15.19 54.08
CA ALA A 47 -26.54 -16.03 54.62
C ALA A 47 -27.80 -16.07 53.73
N GLN A 48 -28.03 -15.05 52.90
CA GLN A 48 -29.06 -15.03 51.87
C GLN A 48 -28.63 -15.80 50.61
N LEU A 49 -27.40 -15.55 50.13
CA LEU A 49 -26.86 -16.23 48.95
C LEU A 49 -26.76 -17.75 49.15
N THR A 50 -26.44 -18.25 50.35
CA THR A 50 -26.50 -19.69 50.70
C THR A 50 -27.90 -20.32 50.49
N ARG A 51 -28.95 -19.50 50.31
CA ARG A 51 -30.35 -19.92 50.11
C ARG A 51 -30.90 -19.47 48.75
N PHE A 52 -30.04 -19.23 47.76
CA PHE A 52 -30.42 -18.70 46.44
C PHE A 52 -31.62 -19.43 45.80
N ALA A 53 -31.73 -20.76 45.97
CA ALA A 53 -32.82 -21.58 45.43
C ALA A 53 -34.23 -21.25 46.00
N ALA A 54 -34.35 -20.35 46.97
CA ALA A 54 -35.61 -19.87 47.53
C ALA A 54 -35.80 -18.34 47.36
N LEU A 55 -34.90 -17.65 46.65
CA LEU A 55 -34.97 -16.21 46.37
C LEU A 55 -35.49 -15.95 44.94
N PRO A 56 -36.14 -14.79 44.68
CA PRO A 56 -36.44 -14.37 43.32
C PRO A 56 -35.18 -13.87 42.62
N ASP A 57 -35.10 -14.10 41.30
CA ASP A 57 -33.94 -13.75 40.45
C ASP A 57 -33.42 -12.32 40.66
N ALA A 58 -34.31 -11.34 40.82
CA ALA A 58 -33.94 -9.93 41.05
C ALA A 58 -33.17 -9.69 42.36
N GLU A 59 -33.46 -10.46 43.42
CA GLU A 59 -32.68 -10.41 44.66
C GLU A 59 -31.33 -11.11 44.48
N ILE A 60 -31.27 -12.23 43.76
CA ILE A 60 -30.01 -12.93 43.46
C ILE A 60 -29.08 -12.03 42.63
N VAL A 61 -29.63 -11.34 41.63
CA VAL A 61 -28.89 -10.37 40.79
C VAL A 61 -28.29 -9.25 41.65
N GLU A 62 -29.09 -8.60 42.51
CA GLU A 62 -28.57 -7.53 43.37
C GLU A 62 -27.54 -8.03 44.40
N LEU A 63 -27.74 -9.22 44.98
CA LEU A 63 -26.76 -9.82 45.90
C LEU A 63 -25.42 -10.12 45.20
N LEU A 64 -25.43 -10.61 43.95
CA LEU A 64 -24.23 -10.82 43.15
C LEU A 64 -23.55 -9.51 42.73
N ARG A 65 -24.34 -8.46 42.46
CA ARG A 65 -23.85 -7.12 42.13
C ARG A 65 -23.11 -6.53 43.34
N VAL A 66 -23.76 -6.50 44.51
CA VAL A 66 -23.19 -5.97 45.76
C VAL A 66 -21.99 -6.79 46.25
N LEU A 67 -21.98 -8.11 46.05
CA LEU A 67 -20.81 -8.94 46.36
C LEU A 67 -19.56 -8.47 45.61
N SER A 68 -19.70 -8.05 44.34
CA SER A 68 -18.57 -7.49 43.58
C SER A 68 -18.09 -6.15 44.16
N GLU A 69 -19.00 -5.30 44.64
CA GLU A 69 -18.67 -4.01 45.26
C GLU A 69 -17.91 -4.19 46.58
N PHE A 70 -18.35 -5.11 47.46
CA PHE A 70 -17.64 -5.42 48.70
C PHE A 70 -16.21 -5.91 48.45
N LEU A 71 -16.01 -6.80 47.47
CA LEU A 71 -14.70 -7.39 47.19
C LEU A 71 -13.75 -6.41 46.49
N ILE A 72 -14.25 -5.55 45.59
CA ILE A 72 -13.45 -4.49 44.96
C ILE A 72 -13.11 -3.40 45.98
N TYR A 73 -14.06 -3.00 46.82
CA TYR A 73 -13.80 -2.06 47.91
C TYR A 73 -12.72 -2.60 48.86
N SER A 74 -12.84 -3.87 49.26
CA SER A 74 -11.86 -4.58 50.09
C SER A 74 -10.46 -4.56 49.48
N ASP A 75 -10.32 -4.97 48.22
CA ASP A 75 -9.01 -5.06 47.55
C ASP A 75 -8.36 -3.68 47.35
N GLN A 76 -9.16 -2.65 47.02
CA GLN A 76 -8.67 -1.28 46.83
C GLN A 76 -8.18 -0.61 48.12
N HIS A 77 -8.76 -0.96 49.28
CA HIS A 77 -8.43 -0.32 50.56
C HIS A 77 -7.47 -1.16 51.42
N ARG A 78 -7.15 -2.39 51.01
CA ARG A 78 -6.25 -3.31 51.74
C ARG A 78 -4.83 -2.76 51.96
N VAL A 79 -4.33 -1.93 51.04
CA VAL A 79 -2.96 -1.37 51.10
C VAL A 79 -2.88 -0.15 52.03
N SER A 80 -3.97 0.61 52.21
CA SER A 80 -3.96 1.86 52.99
C SER A 80 -3.62 1.65 54.48
N VAL A 81 -3.86 0.45 55.00
CA VAL A 81 -3.66 0.09 56.42
C VAL A 81 -2.17 -0.16 56.75
N GLU A 82 -1.32 -0.53 55.78
CA GLU A 82 0.09 -0.85 56.03
C GLU A 82 1.01 0.38 56.18
N LEU A 83 0.48 1.60 56.01
CA LEU A 83 1.27 2.85 56.00
C LEU A 83 0.84 3.90 57.04
N GLU A 84 -0.36 3.80 57.62
CA GLU A 84 -0.89 4.80 58.58
C GLU A 84 -1.05 4.22 59.99
N ASP A 85 0.10 4.11 60.66
CA ASP A 85 0.22 3.83 62.10
C ASP A 85 -0.25 5.06 62.91
N VAL A 86 -1.56 5.38 62.92
CA VAL A 86 -2.28 6.17 63.95
C VAL A 86 -3.82 6.15 63.77
N ALA A 87 -4.50 5.55 64.75
CA ALA A 87 -5.87 5.82 65.23
C ALA A 87 -7.04 6.03 64.24
N ALA A 88 -7.76 4.95 63.92
CA ALA A 88 -9.19 4.97 63.59
C ALA A 88 -9.90 3.70 64.14
N GLU A 89 -10.59 3.82 65.27
CA GLU A 89 -11.19 2.65 65.98
C GLU A 89 -12.58 2.21 65.45
N ASP A 90 -13.16 2.92 64.48
CA ASP A 90 -14.52 2.69 63.95
C ASP A 90 -14.57 2.19 62.49
N ALA A 91 -13.43 1.85 61.87
CA ALA A 91 -13.39 1.23 60.55
C ALA A 91 -13.32 -0.30 60.68
N ASP A 92 -14.39 -1.00 60.25
CA ASP A 92 -14.32 -2.44 59.97
C ASP A 92 -13.16 -2.67 58.98
N ASP A 93 -12.13 -3.43 59.38
CA ASP A 93 -10.90 -3.63 58.58
C ASP A 93 -11.26 -4.05 57.16
N ALA A 94 -10.90 -3.20 56.19
CA ALA A 94 -11.31 -3.38 54.80
C ALA A 94 -10.77 -4.69 54.20
N GLY A 95 -9.64 -5.22 54.69
CA GLY A 95 -9.14 -6.54 54.27
C GLY A 95 -10.03 -7.71 54.71
N ALA A 96 -10.75 -7.56 55.83
CA ALA A 96 -11.54 -8.61 56.44
C ALA A 96 -12.79 -9.02 55.63
N PHE A 97 -13.26 -8.21 54.68
CA PHE A 97 -14.32 -8.63 53.75
C PHE A 97 -13.84 -9.70 52.77
N PHE A 98 -12.65 -9.52 52.18
CA PHE A 98 -12.04 -10.52 51.31
C PHE A 98 -11.63 -11.77 52.09
N ASP A 99 -11.09 -11.60 53.30
CA ASP A 99 -10.67 -12.74 54.11
C ASP A 99 -11.88 -13.55 54.59
N TYR A 100 -13.01 -12.93 54.94
CA TYR A 100 -14.28 -13.62 55.22
C TYR A 100 -14.84 -14.37 53.98
N PHE A 101 -14.71 -13.79 52.78
CA PHE A 101 -15.02 -14.45 51.50
C PHE A 101 -14.09 -15.64 51.21
N GLY A 102 -12.86 -15.57 51.72
CA GLY A 102 -11.90 -16.67 51.85
C GLY A 102 -12.42 -17.80 52.75
N GLU A 103 -12.56 -17.50 54.04
CA GLU A 103 -12.96 -18.46 55.09
C GLU A 103 -14.27 -19.18 54.79
N THR A 104 -15.23 -18.49 54.16
CA THR A 104 -16.56 -19.06 53.83
C THR A 104 -16.64 -19.73 52.47
N ASN A 105 -15.57 -19.68 51.66
CA ASN A 105 -15.50 -20.29 50.32
C ASN A 105 -16.71 -19.92 49.43
N MET A 106 -17.08 -18.64 49.36
CA MET A 106 -18.25 -18.23 48.57
C MET A 106 -18.07 -18.48 47.06
N LEU A 107 -16.83 -18.65 46.58
CA LEU A 107 -16.54 -19.14 45.22
C LEU A 107 -17.13 -20.54 44.95
N ALA A 108 -17.35 -21.38 45.97
CA ALA A 108 -18.10 -22.62 45.82
C ALA A 108 -19.58 -22.32 45.50
N LEU A 109 -20.21 -21.42 46.27
CA LEU A 109 -21.61 -21.02 46.07
C LEU A 109 -21.85 -20.39 44.68
N LEU A 110 -20.89 -19.62 44.16
CA LEU A 110 -20.96 -19.07 42.80
C LEU A 110 -20.89 -20.15 41.71
N VAL A 111 -20.08 -21.20 41.92
CA VAL A 111 -20.02 -22.36 41.01
C VAL A 111 -21.31 -23.20 41.12
N GLU A 112 -21.83 -23.42 42.33
CA GLU A 112 -23.09 -24.15 42.57
C GLU A 112 -24.29 -23.43 41.93
N LEU A 113 -24.36 -22.11 42.06
CA LEU A 113 -25.36 -21.27 41.40
C LEU A 113 -25.26 -21.36 39.87
N GLY A 114 -24.05 -21.35 39.29
CA GLY A 114 -23.87 -21.57 37.85
C GLY A 114 -24.27 -22.98 37.40
N ALA A 115 -23.97 -23.99 38.22
CA ALA A 115 -24.29 -25.39 37.94
C ALA A 115 -25.80 -25.68 37.99
N SER A 116 -26.57 -24.95 38.80
CA SER A 116 -28.01 -25.18 38.98
C SER A 116 -28.89 -24.72 37.81
N ARG A 117 -28.32 -24.23 36.70
CA ARG A 117 -29.03 -23.68 35.53
C ARG A 117 -30.05 -22.58 35.92
N PRO A 118 -29.60 -21.47 36.52
CA PRO A 118 -30.48 -20.38 36.91
C PRO A 118 -30.97 -19.61 35.67
N SER A 119 -31.87 -18.64 35.84
CA SER A 119 -32.39 -17.87 34.70
C SER A 119 -31.31 -17.04 33.99
N VAL A 120 -31.60 -16.61 32.76
CA VAL A 120 -30.71 -15.78 31.92
C VAL A 120 -30.17 -14.57 32.70
N ALA A 121 -31.03 -13.82 33.39
CA ALA A 121 -30.61 -12.64 34.16
C ALA A 121 -29.59 -12.97 35.26
N VAL A 122 -29.76 -14.11 35.94
CA VAL A 122 -28.82 -14.58 36.98
C VAL A 122 -27.53 -15.11 36.36
N GLN A 123 -27.59 -15.80 35.21
CA GLN A 123 -26.39 -16.22 34.46
C GLN A 123 -25.57 -15.01 34.00
N VAL A 124 -26.22 -14.01 33.39
CA VAL A 124 -25.62 -12.75 32.97
C VAL A 124 -24.95 -12.05 34.16
N GLN A 125 -25.65 -11.86 35.27
CA GLN A 125 -25.06 -11.19 36.45
C GLN A 125 -23.92 -12.00 37.08
N LEU A 126 -23.99 -13.34 37.11
CA LEU A 126 -22.91 -14.19 37.61
C LEU A 126 -21.63 -14.04 36.76
N LEU A 127 -21.79 -14.01 35.44
CA LEU A 127 -20.68 -13.82 34.49
C LEU A 127 -20.12 -12.38 34.55
N GLN A 128 -20.99 -11.37 34.68
CA GLN A 128 -20.61 -9.98 34.96
C GLN A 128 -19.78 -9.88 36.24
N THR A 129 -20.32 -10.35 37.38
CA THR A 129 -19.66 -10.32 38.70
C THR A 129 -18.29 -10.98 38.64
N MET A 130 -18.18 -12.18 38.06
CA MET A 130 -16.89 -12.87 37.96
C MET A 130 -15.91 -12.18 37.02
N SER A 131 -16.37 -11.61 35.89
CA SER A 131 -15.49 -10.87 34.98
C SER A 131 -15.02 -9.55 35.59
N ILE A 132 -15.90 -8.83 36.29
CA ILE A 132 -15.61 -7.61 37.04
C ILE A 132 -14.56 -7.86 38.13
N LEU A 133 -14.70 -8.95 38.91
CA LEU A 133 -13.72 -9.35 39.92
C LEU A 133 -12.34 -9.61 39.30
N VAL A 134 -12.28 -10.43 38.23
CA VAL A 134 -11.04 -10.77 37.52
C VAL A 134 -10.37 -9.54 36.88
N GLN A 135 -11.16 -8.57 36.41
CA GLN A 135 -10.63 -7.33 35.81
C GLN A 135 -10.09 -6.34 36.85
N ASN A 136 -10.79 -6.16 37.98
CA ASN A 136 -10.52 -5.05 38.91
C ASN A 136 -9.62 -5.41 40.10
N ILE A 137 -9.55 -6.67 40.52
CA ILE A 137 -8.71 -7.09 41.66
C ILE A 137 -7.23 -7.01 41.26
N ALA A 138 -6.45 -6.27 42.05
CA ALA A 138 -5.05 -5.96 41.80
C ALA A 138 -4.11 -6.69 42.76
N THR A 139 -4.54 -6.98 43.99
CA THR A 139 -3.66 -7.64 44.98
C THR A 139 -3.38 -9.08 44.56
N ARG A 140 -2.09 -9.44 44.52
CA ARG A 140 -1.61 -10.76 44.07
C ARG A 140 -2.21 -11.91 44.89
N THR A 141 -2.35 -11.76 46.20
CA THR A 141 -2.98 -12.75 47.09
C THR A 141 -4.48 -12.92 46.80
N SER A 142 -5.23 -11.82 46.69
CA SER A 142 -6.65 -11.82 46.32
C SER A 142 -6.90 -12.48 44.95
N LEU A 143 -6.11 -12.11 43.95
CA LEU A 143 -6.18 -12.69 42.60
C LEU A 143 -5.85 -14.19 42.62
N TYR A 144 -4.78 -14.60 43.31
CA TYR A 144 -4.40 -16.01 43.43
C TYR A 144 -5.47 -16.82 44.15
N TYR A 145 -6.15 -16.29 45.18
CA TYR A 145 -7.26 -16.99 45.82
C TYR A 145 -8.42 -17.24 44.85
N ILE A 146 -8.81 -16.25 44.04
CA ILE A 146 -9.89 -16.38 43.05
C ILE A 146 -9.58 -17.42 41.96
N LEU A 147 -8.32 -17.48 41.50
CA LEU A 147 -7.90 -18.47 40.51
C LEU A 147 -7.68 -19.87 41.10
N SER A 148 -7.41 -19.96 42.41
CA SER A 148 -7.10 -21.22 43.11
C SER A 148 -8.29 -22.18 43.22
N ASN A 149 -8.00 -23.39 43.74
CA ASN A 149 -8.98 -24.41 44.09
C ASN A 149 -9.90 -24.85 42.92
N ASN A 150 -9.47 -24.61 41.67
CA ASN A 150 -10.16 -25.03 40.45
C ASN A 150 -11.60 -24.47 40.32
N HIS A 151 -11.94 -23.33 40.94
CA HIS A 151 -13.30 -22.75 40.87
C HIS A 151 -13.58 -22.13 39.51
N VAL A 152 -12.63 -21.37 38.96
CA VAL A 152 -12.78 -20.74 37.64
C VAL A 152 -13.01 -21.78 36.55
N ASN A 153 -12.23 -22.86 36.52
CA ASN A 153 -12.38 -23.92 35.53
C ASN A 153 -13.75 -24.61 35.66
N ARG A 154 -14.17 -24.97 36.87
CA ARG A 154 -15.51 -25.53 37.13
C ARG A 154 -16.63 -24.57 36.72
N LEU A 155 -16.47 -23.26 36.94
CA LEU A 155 -17.42 -22.24 36.46
C LEU A 155 -17.47 -22.20 34.93
N LEU A 156 -16.34 -22.26 34.24
CA LEU A 156 -16.29 -22.30 32.78
C LEU A 156 -16.95 -23.57 32.21
N GLU A 157 -17.00 -24.67 32.97
CA GLU A 157 -17.73 -25.89 32.60
C GLU A 157 -19.24 -25.85 32.93
N CYS A 158 -19.73 -24.82 33.63
CA CYS A 158 -21.16 -24.70 33.93
C CYS A 158 -22.04 -24.64 32.65
N PRO A 159 -23.29 -25.14 32.73
CA PRO A 159 -24.23 -25.23 31.61
C PRO A 159 -24.91 -23.88 31.29
N PHE A 160 -24.12 -22.85 31.02
CA PHE A 160 -24.61 -21.54 30.58
C PHE A 160 -25.25 -21.58 29.20
N ALA A 161 -26.24 -20.73 28.96
CA ALA A 161 -27.05 -20.64 27.74
C ALA A 161 -26.34 -19.99 26.52
N VAL A 162 -25.00 -20.07 26.44
CA VAL A 162 -24.17 -19.35 25.44
C VAL A 162 -24.45 -19.67 23.96
N ASP A 163 -25.13 -20.79 23.70
CA ASP A 163 -25.56 -21.22 22.36
C ASP A 163 -27.00 -20.79 22.02
N ALA A 164 -27.72 -20.16 22.96
CA ALA A 164 -29.15 -19.87 22.88
C ALA A 164 -29.55 -18.44 23.30
N ASP A 165 -28.64 -17.69 23.93
CA ASP A 165 -28.86 -16.33 24.43
C ASP A 165 -27.61 -15.46 24.19
N ASP A 166 -27.80 -14.31 23.53
CA ASP A 166 -26.70 -13.42 23.14
C ASP A 166 -26.06 -12.72 24.34
N ASP A 167 -26.85 -12.21 25.31
CA ASP A 167 -26.32 -11.54 26.50
C ASP A 167 -25.46 -12.50 27.34
N VAL A 168 -25.89 -13.76 27.49
CA VAL A 168 -25.10 -14.81 28.16
C VAL A 168 -23.82 -15.13 27.40
N ARG A 169 -23.85 -15.17 26.05
CA ARG A 169 -22.63 -15.34 25.24
C ARG A 169 -21.64 -14.20 25.47
N ASP A 170 -22.10 -12.96 25.37
CA ASP A 170 -21.24 -11.78 25.39
C ASP A 170 -20.54 -11.62 26.76
N TRP A 171 -21.26 -11.88 27.85
CA TRP A 171 -20.67 -11.88 29.19
C TRP A 171 -19.77 -13.11 29.45
N PHE A 172 -20.07 -14.28 28.86
CA PHE A 172 -19.17 -15.43 28.92
C PHE A 172 -17.86 -15.17 28.16
N VAL A 173 -17.92 -14.62 26.94
CA VAL A 173 -16.74 -14.26 26.14
C VAL A 173 -15.96 -13.11 26.78
N THR A 174 -16.64 -12.16 27.43
CA THR A 174 -16.00 -11.10 28.23
C THR A 174 -15.27 -11.68 29.45
N LEU A 175 -15.83 -12.69 30.12
CA LEU A 175 -15.14 -13.45 31.18
C LEU A 175 -13.93 -14.23 30.64
N LEU A 176 -14.07 -14.96 29.53
CA LEU A 176 -12.94 -15.66 28.88
C LEU A 176 -11.79 -14.69 28.56
N LYS A 177 -12.11 -13.51 27.97
CA LYS A 177 -11.14 -12.47 27.66
C LYS A 177 -10.45 -11.94 28.92
N ALA A 178 -11.22 -11.61 29.96
CA ALA A 178 -10.69 -11.14 31.24
C ALA A 178 -9.71 -12.15 31.88
N LEU A 179 -10.07 -13.44 31.89
CA LEU A 179 -9.21 -14.52 32.39
C LEU A 179 -7.92 -14.66 31.56
N SER A 180 -8.02 -14.55 30.22
CA SER A 180 -6.84 -14.60 29.34
C SER A 180 -5.85 -13.46 29.56
N LEU A 181 -6.32 -12.29 30.00
CA LEU A 181 -5.47 -11.14 30.35
C LEU A 181 -4.78 -11.29 31.72
N ARG A 182 -5.16 -12.30 32.51
CA ARG A 182 -4.47 -12.69 33.76
C ARG A 182 -3.56 -13.90 33.57
N LEU A 183 -3.44 -14.43 32.36
CA LEU A 183 -2.65 -15.62 32.06
C LEU A 183 -1.17 -15.26 31.86
N ASN A 184 -0.29 -15.81 32.70
CA ASN A 184 1.15 -15.67 32.62
C ASN A 184 1.86 -16.94 33.18
N GLU A 185 3.18 -16.95 33.20
CA GLU A 185 4.01 -18.09 33.65
C GLU A 185 3.71 -18.54 35.11
N GLU A 186 3.29 -17.63 35.99
CA GLU A 186 2.95 -17.95 37.38
C GLU A 186 1.50 -18.43 37.54
N THR A 187 0.56 -17.85 36.76
CA THR A 187 -0.88 -18.09 36.91
C THR A 187 -1.41 -19.22 36.03
N VAL A 188 -0.70 -19.59 34.96
CA VAL A 188 -1.10 -20.64 34.00
C VAL A 188 -1.51 -21.94 34.69
N GLN A 189 -0.82 -22.33 35.76
CA GLN A 189 -1.12 -23.53 36.55
C GLN A 189 -2.54 -23.57 37.16
N PHE A 190 -3.19 -22.42 37.38
CA PHE A 190 -4.55 -22.36 37.89
C PHE A 190 -5.61 -22.66 36.81
N PHE A 191 -5.25 -22.53 35.53
CA PHE A 191 -6.13 -22.77 34.39
C PHE A 191 -5.99 -24.17 33.78
N LEU A 192 -5.03 -24.96 34.27
CA LEU A 192 -4.82 -26.35 33.88
C LEU A 192 -5.44 -27.27 34.93
N ASP A 193 -6.44 -28.05 34.54
CA ASP A 193 -7.09 -29.04 35.39
C ASP A 193 -6.34 -30.38 35.31
N THR A 194 -5.78 -30.82 36.43
CA THR A 194 -5.00 -32.05 36.59
C THR A 194 -5.76 -33.19 37.29
N GLN A 195 -7.07 -33.05 37.52
CA GLN A 195 -7.86 -34.01 38.30
C GLN A 195 -8.09 -35.38 37.61
N HIS A 196 -7.67 -35.54 36.35
CA HIS A 196 -7.99 -36.70 35.50
C HIS A 196 -6.78 -37.53 35.04
N GLY A 197 -5.61 -37.41 35.68
CA GLY A 197 -4.44 -38.27 35.44
C GLY A 197 -3.33 -37.60 34.64
N GLU A 198 -2.71 -38.33 33.70
CA GLU A 198 -1.61 -37.81 32.88
C GLU A 198 -2.08 -36.78 31.84
N ASP A 199 -3.34 -36.88 31.38
CA ASP A 199 -3.99 -35.91 30.50
C ASP A 199 -4.61 -34.76 31.31
N PHE A 200 -3.94 -33.60 31.29
CA PHE A 200 -4.43 -32.36 31.87
C PHE A 200 -5.32 -31.60 30.88
N ARG A 201 -6.41 -31.00 31.38
CA ARG A 201 -7.39 -30.25 30.57
C ARG A 201 -7.15 -28.75 30.69
N PHE A 202 -7.45 -27.97 29.65
CA PHE A 202 -7.35 -26.51 29.68
C PHE A 202 -8.69 -25.85 29.32
N PRO A 203 -9.66 -25.76 30.28
CA PRO A 203 -11.03 -25.36 29.97
C PRO A 203 -11.16 -23.94 29.39
N LEU A 204 -10.30 -23.00 29.79
CA LEU A 204 -10.26 -21.64 29.25
C LEU A 204 -10.06 -21.63 27.72
N TYR A 205 -9.07 -22.39 27.23
CA TYR A 205 -8.79 -22.48 25.80
C TYR A 205 -9.86 -23.30 25.06
N ALA A 206 -10.21 -24.48 25.58
CA ALA A 206 -11.19 -25.38 24.97
C ALA A 206 -12.60 -24.74 24.85
N ARG A 207 -13.01 -23.90 25.81
CA ARG A 207 -14.27 -23.15 25.75
C ARG A 207 -14.19 -21.94 24.81
N ALA A 208 -13.04 -21.31 24.67
CA ALA A 208 -12.85 -20.20 23.75
C ALA A 208 -12.93 -20.65 22.28
N LEU A 209 -12.28 -21.76 21.93
CA LEU A 209 -12.26 -22.23 20.54
C LEU A 209 -13.64 -22.62 19.98
N ARG A 210 -14.60 -22.98 20.84
CA ARG A 210 -16.01 -23.18 20.43
C ARG A 210 -16.65 -21.96 19.75
N PHE A 211 -16.15 -20.75 20.01
CA PHE A 211 -16.62 -19.52 19.38
C PHE A 211 -15.79 -19.12 18.14
N GLY A 212 -14.84 -19.96 17.68
CA GLY A 212 -13.93 -19.63 16.58
C GLY A 212 -14.62 -19.30 15.25
N ARG A 213 -15.78 -19.91 14.97
CA ARG A 213 -16.65 -19.59 13.81
C ARG A 213 -17.82 -18.65 14.14
N CYS A 214 -17.91 -18.09 15.35
CA CYS A 214 -18.93 -17.09 15.67
C CYS A 214 -18.78 -15.88 14.76
N ASN A 215 -19.85 -15.41 14.13
CA ASN A 215 -19.75 -14.41 13.06
C ASN A 215 -19.60 -12.96 13.56
N GLU A 216 -19.87 -12.73 14.84
CA GLU A 216 -19.93 -11.43 15.48
C GLU A 216 -18.54 -10.86 15.80
N THR A 217 -18.31 -9.58 15.48
CA THR A 217 -16.98 -8.96 15.46
C THR A 217 -16.33 -8.86 16.85
N MET A 218 -17.11 -8.56 17.89
CA MET A 218 -16.56 -8.40 19.25
C MET A 218 -16.13 -9.75 19.82
N VAL A 219 -16.94 -10.80 19.64
CA VAL A 219 -16.53 -12.19 19.92
C VAL A 219 -15.29 -12.58 19.11
N LYS A 220 -15.26 -12.38 17.79
CA LYS A 220 -14.07 -12.68 16.94
C LYS A 220 -12.79 -12.05 17.52
N VAL A 221 -12.81 -10.75 17.81
CA VAL A 221 -11.66 -10.03 18.39
C VAL A 221 -11.27 -10.58 19.76
N ALA A 222 -12.24 -10.92 20.61
CA ALA A 222 -11.98 -11.51 21.93
C ALA A 222 -11.31 -12.90 21.84
N ILE A 223 -11.77 -13.78 20.95
CA ILE A 223 -11.20 -15.12 20.76
C ILE A 223 -9.81 -15.07 20.07
N LYS A 224 -9.62 -14.18 19.09
CA LYS A 224 -8.30 -13.88 18.51
C LYS A 224 -7.32 -13.41 19.59
N THR A 225 -7.72 -12.46 20.43
CA THR A 225 -6.91 -11.94 21.56
C THR A 225 -6.55 -13.06 22.55
N LEU A 226 -7.54 -13.86 22.98
CA LEU A 226 -7.34 -14.95 23.93
C LEU A 226 -6.37 -16.00 23.38
N THR A 227 -6.52 -16.36 22.11
CA THR A 227 -5.65 -17.35 21.45
C THR A 227 -4.21 -16.86 21.43
N LEU A 228 -3.97 -15.60 21.05
CA LEU A 228 -2.63 -15.00 21.08
C LEU A 228 -2.06 -14.90 22.51
N ASN A 229 -2.88 -14.59 23.51
CA ASN A 229 -2.45 -14.57 24.91
C ASN A 229 -2.02 -15.97 25.39
N VAL A 230 -2.81 -17.01 25.08
CA VAL A 230 -2.48 -18.42 25.39
C VAL A 230 -1.17 -18.85 24.70
N LEU A 231 -1.02 -18.52 23.42
CA LEU A 231 0.16 -18.87 22.61
C LEU A 231 1.44 -18.16 23.06
N LYS A 232 1.33 -16.98 23.69
CA LYS A 232 2.46 -16.20 24.22
C LYS A 232 2.98 -16.72 25.57
N VAL A 233 2.31 -17.67 26.24
CA VAL A 233 2.79 -18.23 27.51
C VAL A 233 3.97 -19.20 27.30
N PRO A 234 5.09 -19.08 28.02
CA PRO A 234 6.26 -19.96 27.87
C PRO A 234 6.10 -21.34 28.54
N ASP A 235 4.89 -21.83 28.78
CA ASP A 235 4.63 -23.09 29.51
C ASP A 235 4.63 -24.33 28.57
N PRO A 236 5.48 -25.36 28.81
CA PRO A 236 5.54 -26.57 27.98
C PRO A 236 4.25 -27.41 27.95
N ARG A 237 3.42 -27.36 29.00
CA ARG A 237 2.14 -28.06 29.10
C ARG A 237 1.12 -27.39 28.19
N VAL A 238 1.02 -26.06 28.24
CA VAL A 238 0.16 -25.28 27.31
C VAL A 238 0.54 -25.58 25.86
N ARG A 239 1.84 -25.53 25.53
CA ARG A 239 2.34 -25.83 24.18
C ARG A 239 1.95 -27.23 23.71
N ARG A 240 2.15 -28.25 24.56
CA ARG A 240 1.76 -29.64 24.26
C ARG A 240 0.24 -29.76 24.04
N PHE A 241 -0.56 -29.16 24.92
CA PHE A 241 -2.02 -29.18 24.80
C PHE A 241 -2.49 -28.56 23.49
N VAL A 242 -2.03 -27.34 23.16
CA VAL A 242 -2.40 -26.65 21.91
C VAL A 242 -2.01 -27.46 20.67
N LEU A 243 -0.83 -28.11 20.67
CA LEU A 243 -0.34 -28.91 19.54
C LEU A 243 -1.08 -30.26 19.34
N GLN A 244 -1.89 -30.68 20.32
CA GLN A 244 -2.65 -31.94 20.35
C GLN A 244 -4.17 -31.73 20.40
N PHE A 245 -4.64 -30.52 20.74
CA PHE A 245 -6.06 -30.24 20.92
C PHE A 245 -6.81 -30.23 19.59
N ASP A 246 -7.84 -31.09 19.49
CA ASP A 246 -8.81 -31.13 18.40
C ASP A 246 -8.15 -31.14 17.00
N ASP A 247 -7.07 -31.91 16.83
CA ASP A 247 -6.26 -32.04 15.60
C ASP A 247 -5.92 -30.69 14.90
N LEU A 248 -5.82 -29.59 15.66
CA LEU A 248 -5.62 -28.22 15.20
C LEU A 248 -6.75 -27.65 14.31
N ASN A 249 -7.98 -28.18 14.44
CA ASN A 249 -9.17 -27.76 13.68
C ASN A 249 -9.42 -26.24 13.72
N TYR A 250 -9.16 -25.56 14.83
CA TYR A 250 -9.25 -24.09 14.88
C TYR A 250 -8.31 -23.39 13.87
N PHE A 251 -7.08 -23.88 13.72
CA PHE A 251 -6.12 -23.28 12.80
C PHE A 251 -6.43 -23.63 11.33
N ARG A 252 -7.00 -24.82 11.09
CA ARG A 252 -7.64 -25.18 9.81
C ARG A 252 -8.76 -24.20 9.47
N ASP A 253 -9.68 -23.95 10.42
CA ASP A 253 -10.80 -23.01 10.26
C ASP A 253 -10.33 -21.59 9.96
N ILE A 254 -9.26 -21.12 10.61
CA ILE A 254 -8.68 -19.80 10.32
C ILE A 254 -8.10 -19.73 8.88
N VAL A 255 -7.57 -20.82 8.33
CA VAL A 255 -7.15 -20.86 6.91
C VAL A 255 -8.36 -20.94 5.97
N GLU A 256 -9.40 -21.71 6.30
CA GLU A 256 -10.62 -21.75 5.48
C GLU A 256 -11.38 -20.41 5.48
N ILE A 257 -11.34 -19.63 6.56
CA ILE A 257 -11.89 -18.26 6.57
C ILE A 257 -11.18 -17.35 5.55
N ALA A 258 -9.90 -17.58 5.24
CA ALA A 258 -9.23 -16.86 4.16
C ALA A 258 -9.75 -17.26 2.77
N ASN A 259 -10.14 -18.53 2.59
CA ASN A 259 -10.83 -19.01 1.39
C ASN A 259 -12.24 -18.42 1.28
N ASP A 260 -13.04 -18.44 2.35
CA ASP A 260 -14.39 -17.86 2.40
C ASP A 260 -14.39 -16.36 2.07
N LEU A 261 -13.44 -15.59 2.64
CA LEU A 261 -13.27 -14.16 2.34
C LEU A 261 -12.87 -13.93 0.87
N THR A 262 -12.02 -14.78 0.31
CA THR A 262 -11.59 -14.73 -1.10
C THR A 262 -12.75 -15.06 -2.06
N LEU A 263 -13.60 -16.03 -1.72
CA LEU A 263 -14.78 -16.38 -2.50
C LEU A 263 -15.89 -15.31 -2.37
N LYS A 264 -16.06 -14.69 -1.18
CA LYS A 264 -16.93 -13.51 -0.98
C LYS A 264 -16.48 -12.35 -1.88
N LEU A 265 -15.17 -12.07 -1.95
CA LEU A 265 -14.61 -11.05 -2.83
C LEU A 265 -14.89 -11.34 -4.31
N GLN A 266 -14.70 -12.57 -4.78
CA GLN A 266 -15.05 -12.94 -6.16
C GLN A 266 -16.56 -12.81 -6.43
N GLY A 267 -17.41 -13.17 -5.46
CA GLY A 267 -18.86 -12.98 -5.54
C GLY A 267 -19.27 -11.52 -5.69
N LEU A 268 -18.60 -10.60 -4.99
CA LEU A 268 -18.81 -9.15 -5.15
C LEU A 268 -18.30 -8.66 -6.51
N MET A 269 -17.12 -9.11 -6.96
CA MET A 269 -16.57 -8.76 -8.29
C MET A 269 -17.45 -9.24 -9.46
N ASN A 270 -18.11 -10.39 -9.32
CA ASN A 270 -19.05 -10.90 -10.34
C ASN A 270 -20.28 -9.99 -10.50
N ASN A 271 -20.72 -9.33 -9.42
CA ASN A 271 -21.90 -8.45 -9.43
C ASN A 271 -21.56 -6.99 -9.80
N TRP A 272 -20.31 -6.56 -9.59
CA TRP A 272 -19.85 -5.20 -9.87
C TRP A 272 -20.17 -4.66 -11.28
N PRO A 273 -20.00 -5.41 -12.40
CA PRO A 273 -20.34 -4.90 -13.73
C PRO A 273 -21.85 -4.77 -14.01
N SER A 274 -22.72 -5.38 -13.19
CA SER A 274 -24.16 -5.46 -13.45
C SER A 274 -24.97 -4.29 -12.86
N ALA A 275 -24.33 -3.39 -12.11
CA ALA A 275 -24.99 -2.26 -11.46
C ALA A 275 -25.25 -1.11 -12.45
N GLU A 276 -26.48 -1.04 -12.97
CA GLU A 276 -26.90 -0.04 -13.96
C GLU A 276 -26.69 1.40 -13.43
N SER A 277 -27.15 1.67 -12.18
CA SER A 277 -27.04 3.00 -11.59
C SER A 277 -25.63 3.28 -11.04
N ALA A 278 -25.21 4.54 -11.17
CA ALA A 278 -23.92 4.98 -10.63
C ALA A 278 -23.87 4.93 -9.09
N ALA A 279 -25.03 5.00 -8.41
CA ALA A 279 -25.10 4.88 -6.95
C ALA A 279 -24.84 3.44 -6.48
N GLU A 280 -25.39 2.44 -7.19
CA GLU A 280 -25.12 1.02 -6.93
C GLU A 280 -23.67 0.65 -7.24
N ARG A 281 -23.06 1.20 -8.30
CA ARG A 281 -21.62 1.02 -8.56
C ARG A 281 -20.74 1.60 -7.45
N THR A 282 -21.06 2.76 -6.89
CA THR A 282 -20.35 3.28 -5.71
C THR A 282 -20.55 2.35 -4.50
N ALA A 283 -21.79 2.01 -4.15
CA ALA A 283 -22.09 1.19 -2.97
C ALA A 283 -21.60 -0.27 -3.06
N THR A 284 -21.42 -0.81 -4.28
CA THR A 284 -20.77 -2.13 -4.48
C THR A 284 -19.24 -2.03 -4.45
N THR A 285 -18.68 -0.88 -4.85
CA THR A 285 -17.24 -0.60 -4.72
C THR A 285 -16.86 -0.45 -3.24
N GLU A 286 -17.62 0.32 -2.45
CA GLU A 286 -17.45 0.46 -0.99
C GLU A 286 -17.52 -0.90 -0.26
N LYS A 287 -18.47 -1.78 -0.62
CA LYS A 287 -18.58 -3.14 -0.06
C LYS A 287 -17.43 -4.07 -0.49
N LEU A 288 -16.82 -3.83 -1.65
CA LEU A 288 -15.67 -4.58 -2.12
C LEU A 288 -14.39 -4.09 -1.42
N GLU A 289 -14.28 -2.80 -1.12
CA GLU A 289 -13.23 -2.21 -0.28
C GLU A 289 -13.31 -2.75 1.16
N GLU A 290 -14.49 -2.71 1.80
CA GLU A 290 -14.75 -3.31 3.12
C GLU A 290 -14.38 -4.81 3.16
N ALA A 291 -14.67 -5.55 2.09
CA ALA A 291 -14.34 -6.97 2.00
C ALA A 291 -12.83 -7.23 1.77
N VAL A 292 -12.10 -6.28 1.16
CA VAL A 292 -10.63 -6.33 1.05
C VAL A 292 -9.99 -6.02 2.40
N ASP A 293 -10.46 -4.99 3.10
CA ASP A 293 -9.99 -4.66 4.46
C ASP A 293 -10.21 -5.85 5.41
N ALA A 294 -11.38 -6.50 5.36
CA ALA A 294 -11.66 -7.71 6.15
C ALA A 294 -10.75 -8.92 5.81
N TYR A 295 -10.24 -9.01 4.58
CA TYR A 295 -9.21 -10.00 4.21
C TYR A 295 -7.82 -9.60 4.72
N ILE A 296 -7.49 -8.32 4.69
CA ILE A 296 -6.22 -7.76 5.19
C ILE A 296 -6.13 -7.90 6.72
N ASP A 297 -7.17 -7.56 7.47
CA ASP A 297 -7.29 -7.81 8.93
C ASP A 297 -7.12 -9.30 9.29
N HIS A 298 -7.52 -10.19 8.39
CA HIS A 298 -7.36 -11.62 8.56
C HIS A 298 -5.95 -12.10 8.22
N CYS A 299 -5.30 -11.49 7.23
CA CYS A 299 -3.87 -11.69 6.94
C CYS A 299 -2.97 -11.22 8.09
N PHE A 300 -3.26 -10.06 8.71
CA PHE A 300 -2.56 -9.61 9.91
C PHE A 300 -2.72 -10.60 11.07
N TYR A 301 -3.92 -11.17 11.27
CA TYR A 301 -4.09 -12.21 12.30
C TYR A 301 -3.35 -13.52 11.97
N LEU A 302 -3.26 -13.90 10.70
CA LEU A 302 -2.43 -15.04 10.29
C LEU A 302 -0.94 -14.78 10.56
N GLN A 303 -0.46 -13.54 10.36
CA GLN A 303 0.92 -13.16 10.68
C GLN A 303 1.17 -13.14 12.21
N ASP A 304 0.27 -12.55 13.00
CA ASP A 304 0.28 -12.59 14.48
C ASP A 304 0.41 -14.03 15.04
N LEU A 305 -0.17 -15.02 14.34
CA LEU A 305 -0.09 -16.44 14.70
C LEU A 305 1.23 -17.11 14.27
N LEU A 306 1.86 -16.64 13.19
CA LEU A 306 3.14 -17.15 12.69
C LEU A 306 4.35 -16.60 13.47
N ASP A 307 4.21 -15.41 14.07
CA ASP A 307 5.24 -14.77 14.91
C ASP A 307 5.26 -15.26 16.38
N VAL A 308 4.43 -16.26 16.70
CA VAL A 308 4.40 -16.92 18.01
C VAL A 308 5.68 -17.72 18.24
N ASN A 309 6.22 -17.68 19.47
CA ASN A 309 7.39 -18.48 19.88
C ASN A 309 7.04 -19.97 20.15
N VAL A 310 6.40 -20.63 19.17
CA VAL A 310 6.08 -22.07 19.12
C VAL A 310 6.33 -22.57 17.68
N PRO A 311 7.59 -22.81 17.27
CA PRO A 311 7.95 -23.08 15.87
C PRO A 311 7.22 -24.27 15.24
N GLU A 312 6.92 -25.31 16.02
CA GLU A 312 6.14 -26.48 15.58
C GLU A 312 4.71 -26.11 15.15
N LEU A 313 4.11 -25.10 15.78
CA LEU A 313 2.79 -24.58 15.41
C LEU A 313 2.90 -23.68 14.19
N CYS A 314 3.86 -22.73 14.18
CA CYS A 314 4.04 -21.80 13.05
C CYS A 314 4.35 -22.54 11.74
N TYR A 315 5.14 -23.62 11.81
CA TYR A 315 5.37 -24.51 10.67
C TYR A 315 4.07 -25.19 10.18
N LYS A 316 3.23 -25.72 11.09
CA LYS A 316 1.94 -26.33 10.72
C LYS A 316 0.93 -25.32 10.15
N ILE A 317 0.85 -24.12 10.72
CA ILE A 317 0.00 -23.03 10.18
C ILE A 317 0.50 -22.61 8.80
N GLY A 318 1.83 -22.48 8.63
CA GLY A 318 2.46 -22.21 7.34
C GLY A 318 2.16 -23.28 6.29
N ASP A 319 2.21 -24.57 6.66
CA ASP A 319 1.87 -25.70 5.79
C ASP A 319 0.39 -25.70 5.36
N LEU A 320 -0.55 -25.45 6.29
CA LEU A 320 -1.97 -25.27 5.96
C LEU A 320 -2.20 -24.09 5.03
N LEU A 321 -1.65 -22.92 5.36
CA LEU A 321 -1.83 -21.68 4.60
C LEU A 321 -1.19 -21.78 3.21
N PHE A 322 0.01 -22.39 3.11
CA PHE A 322 0.68 -22.67 1.85
C PHE A 322 -0.12 -23.66 0.99
N SER A 323 -0.55 -24.79 1.54
CA SER A 323 -1.19 -25.84 0.76
C SER A 323 -2.65 -25.54 0.38
N ARG A 324 -3.48 -25.11 1.34
CA ARG A 324 -4.93 -24.99 1.16
C ARG A 324 -5.35 -23.65 0.56
N HIS A 325 -4.73 -22.55 0.98
CA HIS A 325 -5.08 -21.21 0.50
C HIS A 325 -4.17 -20.76 -0.66
N ILE A 326 -2.86 -20.67 -0.44
CA ILE A 326 -1.94 -20.11 -1.43
C ILE A 326 -1.82 -21.01 -2.67
N LYS A 327 -1.50 -22.29 -2.49
CA LYS A 327 -1.29 -23.23 -3.60
C LYS A 327 -2.62 -23.64 -4.23
N SER A 328 -3.56 -24.18 -3.44
CA SER A 328 -4.79 -24.77 -4.00
C SER A 328 -5.85 -23.77 -4.49
N LEU A 329 -5.87 -22.51 -4.01
CA LEU A 329 -6.86 -21.51 -4.44
C LEU A 329 -6.21 -20.34 -5.20
N LEU A 330 -5.20 -19.66 -4.64
CA LEU A 330 -4.64 -18.46 -5.28
C LEU A 330 -3.76 -18.82 -6.49
N ALA A 331 -2.73 -19.64 -6.34
CA ALA A 331 -1.76 -19.93 -7.39
C ALA A 331 -2.39 -20.70 -8.57
N THR A 332 -3.25 -21.68 -8.30
CA THR A 332 -4.07 -22.36 -9.33
C THR A 332 -4.95 -21.40 -10.12
N SER A 333 -5.53 -20.38 -9.49
CA SER A 333 -6.36 -19.36 -10.17
C SER A 333 -5.58 -18.45 -11.11
N ILE A 334 -4.24 -18.39 -11.00
CA ILE A 334 -3.36 -17.68 -11.95
C ILE A 334 -3.24 -18.45 -13.28
N LEU A 335 -3.38 -19.78 -13.27
CA LEU A 335 -3.19 -20.63 -14.45
C LEU A 335 -4.44 -20.61 -15.36
N PRO A 336 -4.28 -20.65 -16.70
CA PRO A 336 -5.39 -20.72 -17.66
C PRO A 336 -5.91 -22.17 -17.82
N ASP A 337 -6.35 -22.77 -16.72
CA ASP A 337 -6.61 -24.21 -16.58
C ASP A 337 -7.95 -24.67 -17.17
N CYS A 338 -7.93 -25.77 -17.95
CA CYS A 338 -9.09 -26.41 -18.57
C CYS A 338 -9.66 -27.63 -17.81
N GLY A 339 -9.21 -27.86 -16.58
CA GLY A 339 -9.89 -28.69 -15.59
C GLY A 339 -9.69 -28.17 -14.17
N PRO A 340 -10.06 -26.89 -13.88
CA PRO A 340 -9.73 -26.18 -12.65
C PRO A 340 -10.30 -26.83 -11.37
N PRO A 341 -9.74 -26.50 -10.18
CA PRO A 341 -10.33 -26.89 -8.90
C PRO A 341 -11.77 -26.38 -8.73
N PRO A 342 -12.61 -27.04 -7.91
CA PRO A 342 -14.03 -26.71 -7.76
C PRO A 342 -14.29 -25.33 -7.12
N GLN A 343 -13.28 -24.77 -6.45
CA GLN A 343 -13.24 -23.39 -6.01
C GLN A 343 -12.10 -22.68 -6.76
N ARG A 344 -12.44 -21.63 -7.50
CA ARG A 344 -11.51 -20.82 -8.30
C ARG A 344 -11.94 -19.36 -8.25
N VAL A 345 -10.98 -18.44 -8.34
CA VAL A 345 -11.22 -17.00 -8.52
C VAL A 345 -10.61 -16.49 -9.82
N SER A 346 -10.93 -15.25 -10.20
CA SER A 346 -10.33 -14.58 -11.36
C SER A 346 -8.83 -14.40 -11.19
N THR A 347 -8.07 -14.52 -12.27
CA THR A 347 -6.61 -14.35 -12.28
C THR A 347 -6.19 -12.99 -11.69
N GLN A 348 -6.93 -11.91 -11.97
CA GLN A 348 -6.68 -10.58 -11.43
C GLN A 348 -6.85 -10.52 -9.90
N LEU A 349 -7.91 -11.15 -9.35
CA LEU A 349 -8.10 -11.20 -7.90
C LEU A 349 -7.04 -12.08 -7.22
N ALA A 350 -6.70 -13.22 -7.82
CA ALA A 350 -5.66 -14.11 -7.31
C ALA A 350 -4.30 -13.41 -7.18
N LEU A 351 -3.86 -12.72 -8.24
CA LEU A 351 -2.61 -11.92 -8.23
C LEU A 351 -2.65 -10.80 -7.17
N TYR A 352 -3.79 -10.12 -7.02
CA TYR A 352 -3.96 -9.05 -6.06
C TYR A 352 -3.89 -9.54 -4.61
N LEU A 353 -4.63 -10.60 -4.26
CA LEU A 353 -4.64 -11.16 -2.89
C LEU A 353 -3.30 -11.80 -2.52
N LEU A 354 -2.63 -12.42 -3.49
CA LEU A 354 -1.28 -12.94 -3.32
C LEU A 354 -0.25 -11.82 -3.10
N THR A 355 -0.42 -10.68 -3.77
CA THR A 355 0.38 -9.46 -3.53
C THR A 355 0.18 -8.92 -2.11
N ARG A 356 -1.08 -8.84 -1.63
CA ARG A 356 -1.38 -8.40 -0.25
C ARG A 356 -0.77 -9.33 0.79
N LEU A 357 -0.94 -10.63 0.60
CA LEU A 357 -0.40 -11.64 1.50
C LEU A 357 1.13 -11.59 1.55
N LEU A 358 1.81 -11.37 0.41
CA LEU A 358 3.26 -11.19 0.34
C LEU A 358 3.77 -9.81 0.81
N ALA A 359 2.89 -8.83 1.03
CA ALA A 359 3.26 -7.58 1.70
C ALA A 359 3.18 -7.74 3.23
N ILE A 360 2.14 -8.43 3.72
CA ILE A 360 1.82 -8.54 5.15
C ILE A 360 2.64 -9.63 5.87
N LEU A 361 3.01 -10.72 5.19
CA LEU A 361 3.74 -11.83 5.82
C LEU A 361 5.23 -11.49 6.06
N GLU A 362 5.68 -11.58 7.31
CA GLU A 362 7.11 -11.52 7.70
C GLU A 362 7.68 -12.91 8.07
N HIS A 363 6.88 -13.98 8.08
CA HIS A 363 7.34 -15.35 8.37
C HIS A 363 8.19 -15.94 7.21
N THR A 364 9.51 -15.74 7.25
CA THR A 364 10.50 -16.14 6.24
C THR A 364 10.31 -17.53 5.62
N PRO A 365 10.09 -18.64 6.37
CA PRO A 365 9.92 -19.96 5.77
C PRO A 365 8.70 -20.06 4.83
N LEU A 366 7.64 -19.29 5.12
CA LEU A 366 6.46 -19.20 4.28
C LEU A 366 6.68 -18.27 3.09
N VAL A 367 7.19 -17.07 3.34
CA VAL A 367 7.49 -16.07 2.29
C VAL A 367 8.44 -16.65 1.23
N ASN A 368 9.49 -17.37 1.65
CA ASN A 368 10.41 -18.09 0.78
C ASN A 368 9.71 -19.20 -0.03
N ALA A 369 8.85 -20.01 0.61
CA ALA A 369 8.12 -21.09 -0.06
C ALA A 369 7.23 -20.56 -1.20
N ILE A 370 6.57 -19.41 -0.97
CA ILE A 370 5.77 -18.72 -1.98
C ILE A 370 6.67 -18.20 -3.12
N ALA A 371 7.72 -17.44 -2.80
CA ALA A 371 8.61 -16.84 -3.81
C ALA A 371 9.30 -17.90 -4.70
N PHE A 372 9.75 -19.00 -4.12
CA PHE A 372 10.32 -20.14 -4.86
C PHE A 372 9.27 -20.83 -5.74
N MET A 373 8.07 -21.11 -5.22
CA MET A 373 7.00 -21.75 -5.99
C MET A 373 6.56 -20.91 -7.19
N LEU A 374 6.46 -19.59 -7.03
CA LEU A 374 6.06 -18.69 -8.11
C LEU A 374 7.16 -18.41 -9.14
N PHE A 375 8.44 -18.34 -8.74
CA PHE A 375 9.51 -17.83 -9.60
C PHE A 375 10.74 -18.72 -9.79
N SER A 376 10.90 -19.84 -9.08
CA SER A 376 12.03 -20.76 -9.33
C SER A 376 11.85 -21.53 -10.64
N SER A 377 12.93 -21.78 -11.40
CA SER A 377 12.92 -22.74 -12.51
C SER A 377 12.68 -24.17 -12.02
N ASP A 378 13.15 -24.48 -10.82
CA ASP A 378 13.31 -25.84 -10.29
C ASP A 378 12.10 -26.28 -9.46
N ALA A 379 11.13 -25.38 -9.24
CA ALA A 379 9.86 -25.71 -8.62
C ALA A 379 8.98 -26.53 -9.58
N THR A 380 8.20 -27.45 -9.01
CA THR A 380 7.22 -28.29 -9.71
C THR A 380 5.82 -28.11 -9.09
N GLU A 381 4.78 -28.57 -9.79
CA GLU A 381 3.42 -28.63 -9.23
C GLU A 381 3.35 -29.47 -7.94
N ASP A 382 4.19 -30.48 -7.79
CA ASP A 382 4.27 -31.32 -6.59
C ASP A 382 4.95 -30.66 -5.38
N CYS A 383 5.50 -29.45 -5.51
CA CYS A 383 6.36 -28.86 -4.48
C CYS A 383 5.68 -28.76 -3.10
N GLU A 384 6.22 -29.47 -2.11
CA GLU A 384 5.78 -29.45 -0.71
C GLU A 384 6.37 -28.27 0.06
N TYR A 385 5.64 -27.79 1.06
CA TYR A 385 6.12 -26.78 2.01
C TYR A 385 7.43 -27.21 2.69
N SER A 386 7.48 -28.48 3.12
CA SER A 386 8.61 -29.15 3.76
C SER A 386 9.94 -29.00 3.00
N ALA A 387 9.90 -29.16 1.67
CA ALA A 387 11.07 -29.20 0.81
C ALA A 387 11.69 -27.82 0.57
N VAL A 388 10.88 -26.75 0.65
CA VAL A 388 11.33 -25.38 0.39
C VAL A 388 11.68 -24.65 1.68
N ALA A 389 10.78 -24.70 2.67
CA ALA A 389 10.90 -23.99 3.94
C ALA A 389 12.16 -24.36 4.75
N LEU A 390 12.72 -25.56 4.52
CA LEU A 390 13.87 -26.10 5.26
C LEU A 390 15.19 -26.11 4.49
N GLY A 391 15.29 -25.36 3.36
CA GLY A 391 16.58 -25.01 2.76
C GLY A 391 16.81 -25.47 1.32
N ALA A 392 15.88 -25.18 0.40
CA ALA A 392 16.11 -25.34 -1.04
C ALA A 392 17.33 -24.52 -1.52
N GLY A 393 17.45 -23.26 -1.08
CA GLY A 393 18.48 -22.30 -1.52
C GLY A 393 19.86 -22.47 -0.89
N SER A 394 20.44 -23.67 -1.01
CA SER A 394 21.82 -23.95 -0.58
C SER A 394 22.50 -25.19 -1.20
N LYS A 395 21.83 -25.95 -2.08
CA LYS A 395 22.42 -27.18 -2.66
C LYS A 395 22.23 -27.29 -4.17
N ARG A 396 23.22 -26.81 -4.92
CA ARG A 396 23.47 -27.22 -6.31
C ARG A 396 23.49 -28.75 -6.39
N ARG A 397 22.45 -29.36 -6.98
CA ARG A 397 22.54 -30.76 -7.42
C ARG A 397 23.44 -30.78 -8.66
N HIS A 398 24.64 -31.34 -8.55
CA HIS A 398 25.45 -31.63 -9.72
C HIS A 398 24.71 -32.64 -10.60
N SER A 399 24.55 -32.33 -11.88
CA SER A 399 23.87 -33.21 -12.84
C SER A 399 24.65 -34.52 -13.01
N GLY A 400 23.92 -35.63 -13.02
CA GLY A 400 24.45 -36.99 -13.08
C GLY A 400 23.45 -37.91 -13.77
N SER A 401 23.05 -37.53 -14.99
CA SER A 401 22.13 -38.35 -15.78
C SER A 401 22.76 -39.69 -16.16
N HIS A 402 22.07 -40.77 -15.82
CA HIS A 402 22.12 -42.01 -16.60
C HIS A 402 20.79 -42.77 -16.42
N CYS A 403 19.92 -42.67 -17.42
CA CYS A 403 18.86 -43.66 -17.60
C CYS A 403 19.50 -45.00 -18.02
N LEU A 404 18.90 -46.09 -17.58
CA LEU A 404 18.97 -47.39 -18.24
C LEU A 404 17.62 -48.11 -18.03
N GLU A 405 17.31 -49.02 -18.95
CA GLU A 405 15.92 -49.41 -19.24
C GLU A 405 15.43 -50.63 -18.44
N THR A 406 14.11 -50.83 -18.47
CA THR A 406 13.38 -51.93 -17.84
C THR A 406 13.66 -53.30 -18.45
N VAL A 407 13.79 -54.33 -17.61
CA VAL A 407 13.54 -55.74 -17.98
C VAL A 407 12.87 -56.44 -16.79
N ASP A 408 11.79 -57.20 -17.02
CA ASP A 408 11.07 -58.01 -16.03
C ASP A 408 11.84 -59.27 -15.60
N SER A 409 11.55 -59.82 -14.41
CA SER A 409 11.17 -61.25 -14.21
C SER A 409 11.04 -61.63 -12.72
N ASN A 410 9.81 -61.98 -12.32
CA ASN A 410 9.40 -63.19 -11.57
C ASN A 410 10.18 -63.79 -10.35
N ASP A 411 9.38 -63.98 -9.29
CA ASP A 411 9.16 -65.22 -8.50
C ASP A 411 9.93 -65.57 -7.18
N ASP A 412 9.11 -66.14 -6.29
CA ASP A 412 9.33 -67.08 -5.17
C ASP A 412 9.76 -66.65 -3.75
N GLU A 413 9.41 -67.54 -2.79
CA GLU A 413 9.24 -67.34 -1.34
C GLU A 413 10.46 -67.76 -0.50
N GLU A 414 10.59 -67.25 0.74
CA GLU A 414 10.34 -68.02 1.99
C GLU A 414 10.65 -67.20 3.26
N ASP A 415 10.05 -67.60 4.39
CA ASP A 415 10.28 -67.04 5.73
C ASP A 415 11.63 -67.48 6.34
N THR A 416 12.25 -66.61 7.14
CA THR A 416 12.76 -66.99 8.48
C THR A 416 13.16 -65.78 9.31
N ALA A 417 12.78 -65.77 10.59
CA ALA A 417 13.18 -64.75 11.55
C ALA A 417 14.33 -65.21 12.46
N THR A 418 15.25 -64.31 12.83
CA THR A 418 15.65 -64.04 14.23
C THR A 418 16.83 -63.05 14.36
N THR A 419 16.90 -62.37 15.52
CA THR A 419 18.04 -61.63 16.09
C THR A 419 18.23 -60.17 15.62
N GLU A 420 18.38 -59.27 16.61
CA GLU A 420 18.63 -57.83 16.42
C GLU A 420 20.06 -57.51 15.94
N PRO A 421 20.30 -56.29 15.43
CA PRO A 421 20.95 -55.32 16.34
C PRO A 421 20.55 -53.84 16.19
N SER A 422 20.51 -53.14 17.33
CA SER A 422 20.87 -51.73 17.59
C SER A 422 20.51 -50.62 16.55
N PRO A 423 19.75 -49.57 16.95
CA PRO A 423 19.33 -48.51 16.03
C PRO A 423 20.50 -47.64 15.56
N ARG A 424 20.82 -47.70 14.26
CA ARG A 424 21.61 -46.68 13.57
C ARG A 424 20.71 -45.54 13.10
N LEU A 425 21.22 -44.30 13.19
CA LEU A 425 20.49 -43.10 12.77
C LEU A 425 20.06 -43.19 11.30
N LEU A 426 18.75 -43.22 11.07
CA LEU A 426 18.17 -43.07 9.74
C LEU A 426 18.10 -41.58 9.38
N SER A 427 18.39 -41.28 8.11
CA SER A 427 18.04 -39.99 7.50
C SER A 427 16.54 -39.71 7.65
N PRO A 428 16.11 -38.44 7.78
CA PRO A 428 14.70 -38.10 7.88
C PRO A 428 13.95 -38.64 6.65
N ARG A 429 12.96 -39.52 6.91
CA ARG A 429 11.94 -39.85 5.91
C ARG A 429 11.13 -38.59 5.58
N PRO A 430 10.51 -38.49 4.38
CA PRO A 430 9.49 -37.49 4.13
C PRO A 430 8.45 -37.53 5.25
N SER A 431 8.12 -36.37 5.81
CA SER A 431 7.16 -36.25 6.91
C SER A 431 5.79 -36.74 6.44
N LEU A 432 5.22 -37.72 7.14
CA LEU A 432 3.86 -38.19 6.84
C LEU A 432 2.90 -37.00 6.92
N ARG A 433 2.19 -36.71 5.82
CA ARG A 433 1.30 -35.55 5.69
C ARG A 433 0.27 -35.59 6.83
N TRP A 434 0.34 -34.62 7.74
CA TRP A 434 -0.44 -34.64 8.97
C TRP A 434 -1.90 -34.22 8.74
N ASP A 435 -2.15 -33.36 7.75
CA ASP A 435 -3.51 -33.10 7.24
C ASP A 435 -4.00 -34.26 6.37
N LYS A 436 -4.85 -35.12 6.97
CA LYS A 436 -5.54 -36.23 6.29
C LYS A 436 -6.65 -35.76 5.35
N GLU A 437 -7.10 -34.51 5.47
CA GLU A 437 -8.19 -33.90 4.70
C GLU A 437 -7.67 -32.85 3.70
N ALA A 438 -6.36 -32.84 3.44
CA ALA A 438 -5.78 -32.02 2.39
C ALA A 438 -6.31 -32.48 1.02
N PRO A 439 -6.81 -31.58 0.15
CA PRO A 439 -7.30 -31.98 -1.16
C PRO A 439 -6.19 -32.69 -1.98
N PRO A 440 -6.57 -33.60 -2.90
CA PRO A 440 -5.63 -34.20 -3.84
C PRO A 440 -4.94 -33.08 -4.62
N MET A 441 -3.63 -33.21 -4.87
CA MET A 441 -2.90 -32.14 -5.56
C MET A 441 -3.44 -31.97 -6.98
N HIS A 442 -3.85 -30.74 -7.27
CA HIS A 442 -4.36 -30.36 -8.57
C HIS A 442 -3.21 -30.26 -9.58
N VAL A 443 -3.40 -30.84 -10.76
CA VAL A 443 -2.42 -30.89 -11.85
C VAL A 443 -2.94 -30.06 -13.02
N PHE A 444 -2.11 -29.13 -13.49
CA PHE A 444 -2.48 -28.14 -14.50
C PHE A 444 -2.85 -28.80 -15.84
N ARG A 445 -3.96 -28.34 -16.45
CA ARG A 445 -4.41 -28.78 -17.78
C ARG A 445 -4.41 -27.61 -18.77
N PRO A 446 -3.36 -27.44 -19.58
CA PRO A 446 -3.29 -26.36 -20.57
C PRO A 446 -4.39 -26.50 -21.64
N HIS A 447 -4.81 -25.37 -22.20
CA HIS A 447 -5.81 -25.36 -23.27
C HIS A 447 -5.22 -25.90 -24.58
N SER A 448 -5.93 -26.83 -25.22
CA SER A 448 -5.63 -27.32 -26.57
C SER A 448 -6.66 -26.80 -27.56
N ALA A 449 -6.22 -25.93 -28.48
CA ALA A 449 -7.08 -25.32 -29.49
C ALA A 449 -7.72 -26.34 -30.48
N THR A 450 -7.25 -27.59 -30.51
CA THR A 450 -7.74 -28.64 -31.42
C THR A 450 -8.33 -29.86 -30.71
N THR A 451 -8.17 -30.01 -29.38
CA THR A 451 -8.61 -31.21 -28.63
C THR A 451 -9.24 -30.93 -27.25
N CYS A 452 -9.50 -29.67 -26.89
CA CYS A 452 -10.07 -29.33 -25.58
C CYS A 452 -11.60 -29.54 -25.51
N GLU A 453 -12.03 -30.80 -25.37
CA GLU A 453 -13.45 -31.20 -25.21
C GLU A 453 -13.96 -31.10 -23.75
N SER A 454 -13.17 -30.53 -22.84
CA SER A 454 -13.56 -30.35 -21.42
C SER A 454 -14.76 -29.42 -21.26
N SER A 455 -15.80 -29.86 -20.54
CA SER A 455 -16.90 -28.99 -20.09
C SER A 455 -16.48 -27.99 -19.00
N LEU A 456 -15.26 -28.12 -18.47
CA LEU A 456 -14.60 -27.17 -17.57
C LEU A 456 -13.44 -26.46 -18.29
N CYS A 457 -13.50 -26.35 -19.62
CA CYS A 457 -12.54 -25.61 -20.44
C CYS A 457 -12.45 -24.16 -19.96
N TYR A 458 -11.22 -23.67 -19.72
CA TYR A 458 -10.96 -22.31 -19.22
C TYR A 458 -11.78 -21.27 -19.98
N VAL A 459 -11.74 -21.35 -21.32
CA VAL A 459 -12.38 -20.40 -22.26
C VAL A 459 -13.91 -20.34 -22.09
N GLN A 460 -14.54 -21.44 -21.66
CA GLN A 460 -15.98 -21.52 -21.40
C GLN A 460 -16.34 -21.04 -19.98
N THR A 461 -15.47 -21.27 -19.00
CA THR A 461 -15.69 -20.97 -17.58
C THR A 461 -14.98 -19.69 -17.09
N ARG A 462 -14.74 -18.71 -17.98
CA ARG A 462 -14.08 -17.43 -17.62
C ARG A 462 -15.03 -16.54 -16.83
N PHE A 463 -14.53 -15.91 -15.76
CA PHE A 463 -15.21 -14.76 -15.16
C PHE A 463 -15.31 -13.57 -16.15
N ALA A 464 -16.31 -12.71 -15.97
CA ALA A 464 -16.53 -11.55 -16.84
C ALA A 464 -15.41 -10.49 -16.78
N ILE A 465 -14.64 -10.47 -15.68
CA ILE A 465 -13.55 -9.53 -15.41
C ILE A 465 -12.34 -10.30 -14.86
N GLY A 466 -11.14 -9.86 -15.23
CA GLY A 466 -9.90 -10.27 -14.56
C GLY A 466 -9.34 -11.62 -15.00
N GLU A 467 -9.60 -12.01 -16.24
CA GLU A 467 -9.24 -13.30 -16.81
C GLU A 467 -8.36 -13.12 -18.05
N TRP A 468 -7.49 -14.09 -18.30
CA TRP A 468 -6.57 -14.12 -19.45
C TRP A 468 -7.30 -13.81 -20.78
N PRO A 469 -6.74 -12.96 -21.64
CA PRO A 469 -7.21 -12.77 -23.02
C PRO A 469 -7.26 -14.10 -23.79
N VAL A 470 -8.35 -14.33 -24.53
CA VAL A 470 -8.66 -15.65 -25.09
C VAL A 470 -7.59 -16.15 -26.07
N ASP A 471 -6.94 -15.26 -26.81
CA ASP A 471 -5.91 -15.64 -27.78
C ASP A 471 -4.52 -15.85 -27.13
N GLU A 472 -4.29 -15.27 -25.94
CA GLU A 472 -3.17 -15.62 -25.08
C GLU A 472 -3.36 -17.02 -24.48
N VAL A 473 -4.57 -17.37 -24.03
CA VAL A 473 -4.90 -18.74 -23.57
C VAL A 473 -4.67 -19.80 -24.67
N LYS A 474 -5.02 -19.49 -25.93
CA LYS A 474 -4.81 -20.41 -27.06
C LYS A 474 -3.35 -20.56 -27.50
N SER A 475 -2.49 -19.59 -27.15
CA SER A 475 -1.06 -19.60 -27.51
C SER A 475 -0.15 -19.95 -26.34
N PHE A 476 -0.68 -19.99 -25.10
CA PHE A 476 0.05 -20.38 -23.91
C PHE A 476 0.39 -21.88 -23.93
N VAL A 477 1.67 -22.19 -24.14
CA VAL A 477 2.24 -23.53 -24.03
C VAL A 477 3.25 -23.53 -22.87
N PRO A 478 3.08 -24.38 -21.83
CA PRO A 478 4.10 -24.53 -20.79
C PRO A 478 5.37 -25.16 -21.38
N GLN A 479 6.52 -24.59 -21.05
CA GLN A 479 7.85 -24.94 -21.57
C GLN A 479 8.83 -25.22 -20.40
N GLY A 480 8.46 -26.03 -19.43
CA GLY A 480 9.33 -26.33 -18.28
C GLY A 480 8.60 -26.95 -17.08
N SER A 481 9.30 -27.04 -15.96
CA SER A 481 8.83 -27.61 -14.68
C SER A 481 7.88 -26.71 -13.90
N ASN A 482 8.03 -25.38 -14.00
CA ASN A 482 7.23 -24.41 -13.27
C ASN A 482 6.21 -23.68 -14.18
N CYS A 483 4.96 -24.16 -14.17
CA CYS A 483 3.84 -23.55 -14.88
C CYS A 483 3.45 -22.17 -14.30
N TYR A 484 3.61 -21.93 -13.00
CA TYR A 484 3.30 -20.66 -12.34
C TYR A 484 4.25 -19.54 -12.82
N ARG A 485 5.57 -19.80 -12.84
CA ARG A 485 6.55 -18.84 -13.37
C ARG A 485 6.21 -18.44 -14.79
N GLN A 486 5.88 -19.41 -15.65
CA GLN A 486 5.60 -19.15 -17.06
C GLN A 486 4.27 -18.41 -17.27
N SER A 487 3.26 -18.74 -16.46
CA SER A 487 2.00 -17.98 -16.41
C SER A 487 2.25 -16.53 -16.01
N LEU A 488 3.06 -16.28 -14.98
CA LEU A 488 3.41 -14.93 -14.52
C LEU A 488 4.21 -14.14 -15.57
N LEU A 489 5.17 -14.78 -16.26
CA LEU A 489 5.92 -14.13 -17.35
C LEU A 489 5.03 -13.80 -18.55
N SER A 490 4.09 -14.67 -18.91
CA SER A 490 3.10 -14.41 -19.97
C SER A 490 2.13 -13.29 -19.57
N LEU A 491 1.64 -13.29 -18.33
CA LEU A 491 0.76 -12.27 -17.79
C LEU A 491 1.44 -10.90 -17.69
N LEU A 492 2.75 -10.85 -17.42
CA LEU A 492 3.53 -9.61 -17.42
C LEU A 492 3.50 -8.92 -18.80
N CYS A 493 3.58 -9.69 -19.89
CA CYS A 493 3.47 -9.17 -21.26
C CYS A 493 2.05 -9.29 -21.87
N SER A 494 1.01 -9.51 -21.05
CA SER A 494 -0.39 -9.60 -21.50
C SER A 494 -0.90 -8.31 -22.15
N SER A 495 -1.91 -8.45 -23.01
CA SER A 495 -2.67 -7.33 -23.59
C SER A 495 -3.63 -6.66 -22.60
N ASP A 496 -4.05 -7.33 -21.52
CA ASP A 496 -4.73 -6.64 -20.40
C ASP A 496 -3.70 -6.02 -19.44
N GLU A 497 -3.54 -4.70 -19.61
CA GLU A 497 -2.78 -3.79 -18.75
C GLU A 497 -2.93 -4.06 -17.24
N ARG A 498 -4.12 -4.48 -16.77
CA ARG A 498 -4.38 -4.74 -15.34
C ARG A 498 -3.69 -6.01 -14.86
N LEU A 499 -3.67 -7.06 -15.67
CA LEU A 499 -2.99 -8.30 -15.35
C LEU A 499 -1.48 -8.05 -15.26
N SER A 500 -0.92 -7.41 -16.29
CA SER A 500 0.49 -6.97 -16.32
C SER A 500 0.85 -6.13 -15.09
N SER A 501 0.06 -5.09 -14.79
CA SER A 501 0.31 -4.20 -13.64
C SER A 501 0.23 -4.91 -12.29
N THR A 502 -0.66 -5.91 -12.15
CA THR A 502 -0.77 -6.68 -10.90
C THR A 502 0.37 -7.69 -10.76
N VAL A 503 0.93 -8.22 -11.85
CA VAL A 503 2.19 -9.00 -11.81
C VAL A 503 3.38 -8.10 -11.44
N VAL A 504 3.44 -6.85 -11.92
CA VAL A 504 4.47 -5.88 -11.49
C VAL A 504 4.34 -5.56 -9.99
N LEU A 505 3.12 -5.45 -9.46
CA LEU A 505 2.89 -5.29 -8.01
C LEU A 505 3.30 -6.53 -7.20
N LEU A 506 3.01 -7.74 -7.68
CA LEU A 506 3.44 -8.99 -7.06
C LEU A 506 4.98 -9.09 -7.00
N LEU A 507 5.67 -8.71 -8.08
CA LEU A 507 7.12 -8.59 -8.13
C LEU A 507 7.63 -7.51 -7.14
N LEU A 508 6.99 -6.34 -7.08
CA LEU A 508 7.33 -5.28 -6.12
C LEU A 508 7.17 -5.73 -4.66
N ALA A 509 6.15 -6.54 -4.34
CA ALA A 509 5.99 -7.10 -3.00
C ALA A 509 7.16 -8.04 -2.65
N ILE A 510 7.48 -9.01 -3.52
CA ILE A 510 8.59 -9.96 -3.28
C ILE A 510 9.95 -9.26 -3.22
N VAL A 511 10.19 -8.26 -4.07
CA VAL A 511 11.48 -7.55 -4.15
C VAL A 511 11.69 -6.56 -2.97
N ASN A 512 10.61 -6.12 -2.32
CA ASN A 512 10.67 -5.19 -1.18
C ASN A 512 10.36 -5.83 0.19
N ASN A 513 9.79 -7.04 0.25
CA ASN A 513 9.58 -7.75 1.51
C ASN A 513 10.92 -8.15 2.16
N LYS A 514 11.10 -7.78 3.43
CA LYS A 514 12.34 -7.97 4.21
C LYS A 514 12.60 -9.42 4.62
N ALA A 515 11.55 -10.24 4.68
CA ALA A 515 11.58 -11.62 5.12
C ALA A 515 11.94 -12.61 3.99
N VAL A 516 12.03 -12.17 2.73
CA VAL A 516 12.54 -13.02 1.63
C VAL A 516 14.06 -13.12 1.75
N ASP A 517 14.58 -14.33 1.81
CA ASP A 517 16.02 -14.56 1.93
C ASP A 517 16.80 -13.96 0.75
N HIS A 518 17.85 -13.21 1.05
CA HIS A 518 18.72 -12.59 0.04
C HIS A 518 19.53 -13.62 -0.78
N SER A 519 19.65 -14.86 -0.30
CA SER A 519 20.14 -16.00 -1.08
C SER A 519 19.11 -16.44 -2.11
N LEU A 520 17.85 -16.65 -1.71
CA LEU A 520 16.75 -17.01 -2.62
C LEU A 520 16.53 -15.92 -3.67
N LEU A 521 16.48 -14.64 -3.28
CA LEU A 521 16.41 -13.54 -4.25
C LEU A 521 17.58 -13.53 -5.24
N ARG A 522 18.76 -14.04 -4.87
CA ARG A 522 19.92 -14.16 -5.79
C ARG A 522 19.79 -15.36 -6.73
N GLU A 523 19.25 -16.47 -6.26
CA GLU A 523 18.96 -17.66 -7.08
C GLU A 523 17.82 -17.39 -8.08
N LEU A 524 16.83 -16.57 -7.69
CA LEU A 524 15.75 -16.08 -8.55
C LEU A 524 16.18 -14.93 -9.49
N ASP A 525 17.42 -14.43 -9.38
CA ASP A 525 17.97 -13.25 -10.08
C ASP A 525 17.28 -11.90 -9.72
N LEU A 526 16.36 -11.90 -8.75
CA LEU A 526 15.55 -10.75 -8.33
C LEU A 526 16.24 -9.82 -7.31
N LEU A 527 17.43 -10.15 -6.78
CA LEU A 527 18.10 -9.42 -5.69
C LEU A 527 18.41 -7.94 -6.05
N PRO A 528 17.84 -6.94 -5.35
CA PRO A 528 18.17 -5.51 -5.49
C PRO A 528 19.65 -5.15 -5.31
N PHE A 529 20.17 -4.18 -6.07
CA PHE A 529 21.56 -3.69 -5.90
C PHE A 529 21.88 -3.21 -4.48
N ARG A 530 20.92 -2.57 -3.79
CA ARG A 530 21.01 -2.15 -2.37
C ARG A 530 21.39 -3.28 -1.39
N TYR A 531 21.25 -4.55 -1.79
CA TYR A 531 21.64 -5.75 -1.03
C TYR A 531 22.79 -6.56 -1.67
N ARG A 532 23.33 -6.16 -2.83
CA ARG A 532 24.38 -6.93 -3.54
C ARG A 532 25.78 -6.78 -2.95
N GLN A 533 26.13 -5.67 -2.31
CA GLN A 533 27.52 -5.33 -1.95
C GLN A 533 27.87 -5.40 -0.44
N GLY A 534 27.31 -6.37 0.29
CA GLY A 534 27.70 -6.61 1.69
C GLY A 534 29.06 -7.30 1.91
N LYS A 535 29.81 -7.64 0.85
CA LYS A 535 30.95 -8.60 0.93
C LYS A 535 32.31 -8.16 0.37
N ARG A 536 32.44 -6.94 -0.16
CA ARG A 536 33.70 -6.44 -0.77
C ARG A 536 34.58 -5.59 0.15
N GLU A 537 34.13 -5.28 1.35
CA GLU A 537 34.87 -4.42 2.28
C GLU A 537 35.72 -5.22 3.26
N GLU A 538 35.24 -6.36 3.78
CA GLU A 538 36.06 -7.27 4.61
C GLU A 538 37.28 -7.84 3.85
N GLU A 539 37.10 -8.20 2.57
CA GLU A 539 38.20 -8.67 1.71
C GLU A 539 39.20 -7.55 1.33
N ARG A 540 38.85 -6.28 1.56
CA ARG A 540 39.77 -5.12 1.41
C ARG A 540 40.40 -4.69 2.73
N ALA A 541 39.73 -4.91 3.86
CA ALA A 541 40.25 -4.58 5.19
C ALA A 541 41.48 -5.41 5.58
N ASN A 542 41.60 -6.64 5.07
CA ASN A 542 42.76 -7.52 5.27
C ASN A 542 43.90 -7.30 4.25
N GLY A 543 43.99 -6.13 3.61
CA GLY A 543 44.78 -5.95 2.38
C GLY A 543 45.48 -4.60 2.14
N SER A 544 45.93 -3.88 3.17
CA SER A 544 46.89 -2.77 2.98
C SER A 544 47.83 -2.56 4.20
N ASP A 545 49.12 -2.34 3.90
CA ASP A 545 50.20 -2.29 4.88
C ASP A 545 50.30 -0.99 5.72
N HIS A 546 51.08 -1.07 6.79
CA HIS A 546 51.41 0.04 7.67
C HIS A 546 52.17 1.19 6.98
N ASN A 547 51.69 2.42 7.17
CA ASN A 547 52.52 3.49 7.73
C ASN A 547 51.64 4.62 8.27
N GLY A 548 52.06 5.26 9.37
CA GLY A 548 51.25 6.28 10.05
C GLY A 548 52.03 7.54 10.44
N THR A 549 51.30 8.61 10.76
CA THR A 549 51.83 9.80 11.45
C THR A 549 50.71 10.43 12.30
N MET A 550 51.08 11.27 13.28
CA MET A 550 50.23 11.77 14.37
C MET A 550 49.52 13.11 14.07
N GLU A 551 48.66 13.50 15.02
CA GLU A 551 48.06 14.84 15.24
C GLU A 551 46.88 15.23 14.32
N GLY A 552 45.75 15.76 14.82
CA GLY A 552 45.32 15.97 16.21
C GLY A 552 43.88 16.55 16.32
N LYS A 553 43.40 16.66 17.57
CA LYS A 553 42.36 17.58 18.16
C LYS A 553 41.52 18.50 17.24
N ASP A 554 40.22 18.76 17.48
CA ASP A 554 39.43 18.77 18.74
C ASP A 554 37.94 18.34 18.53
N ASN A 555 37.17 18.32 19.64
CA ASN A 555 35.72 18.01 19.77
C ASN A 555 35.08 19.11 20.68
N PRO A 556 33.78 19.07 21.10
CA PRO A 556 32.62 18.23 20.75
C PRO A 556 31.46 19.12 20.17
N GLU A 557 30.11 18.99 20.30
CA GLU A 557 29.08 18.27 21.09
C GLU A 557 27.76 18.15 20.24
N HIS A 558 26.69 17.41 20.54
CA HIS A 558 26.34 16.35 21.53
C HIS A 558 26.10 15.02 20.72
N SER A 559 25.29 13.97 21.03
CA SER A 559 24.39 13.50 22.12
C SER A 559 24.37 11.95 22.12
N VAL A 560 24.05 11.12 23.13
CA VAL A 560 23.28 11.22 24.41
C VAL A 560 21.78 11.02 24.18
N LEU A 561 21.12 9.85 24.40
CA LEU A 561 21.35 8.64 25.24
C LEU A 561 20.75 7.35 24.55
N PRO A 562 20.78 6.14 25.17
CA PRO A 562 21.87 5.43 25.87
C PRO A 562 22.01 3.95 25.41
N ALA A 563 23.06 3.27 25.89
CA ALA A 563 23.09 1.81 25.99
C ALA A 563 23.62 1.39 27.37
N THR A 564 22.91 0.45 28.01
CA THR A 564 23.37 -0.32 29.18
C THR A 564 22.86 -1.76 29.00
N ALA A 565 23.69 -2.78 28.82
CA ALA A 565 24.66 -3.34 29.79
C ALA A 565 23.95 -4.09 30.94
N SER A 566 24.37 -5.29 31.36
CA SER A 566 25.48 -6.13 30.86
C SER A 566 25.42 -7.57 31.40
N LEU A 567 26.17 -8.47 30.75
CA LEU A 567 26.94 -9.60 31.31
C LEU A 567 26.39 -10.38 32.53
N SER A 568 26.33 -11.72 32.42
CA SER A 568 27.33 -12.63 33.05
C SER A 568 26.83 -14.10 33.12
N SER A 569 27.59 -15.06 32.57
CA SER A 569 28.36 -16.08 33.34
C SER A 569 27.62 -17.43 33.55
N SER A 570 28.28 -18.60 33.59
CA SER A 570 29.65 -18.96 33.14
C SER A 570 29.90 -20.49 33.16
N CYS A 571 31.02 -20.91 32.54
CA CYS A 571 31.98 -21.96 32.95
C CYS A 571 31.53 -23.45 33.08
N THR A 572 32.11 -24.37 32.29
CA THR A 572 33.19 -25.35 32.65
C THR A 572 32.73 -26.66 33.31
N SER A 573 33.37 -27.83 33.13
CA SER A 573 34.37 -28.31 32.15
C SER A 573 34.61 -29.83 32.33
N SER A 574 35.48 -30.41 31.50
CA SER A 574 36.25 -31.66 31.72
C SER A 574 35.49 -33.00 31.55
N GLY A 575 36.07 -34.04 30.95
CA GLY A 575 37.34 -34.11 30.21
C GLY A 575 38.00 -35.50 30.20
N SER A 576 38.79 -35.80 29.15
CA SER A 576 39.96 -36.74 29.11
C SER A 576 40.30 -37.11 27.65
N GLN A 577 41.48 -37.65 27.31
CA GLN A 577 42.88 -37.29 27.64
C GLN A 577 43.80 -38.05 26.64
N GLU A 578 45.08 -37.65 26.52
CA GLU A 578 46.17 -38.38 25.82
C GLU A 578 46.11 -38.36 24.27
N MET A 579 47.22 -38.32 23.51
CA MET A 579 48.60 -37.90 23.81
C MET A 579 49.31 -37.41 22.52
N ASP A 580 50.55 -36.92 22.68
CA ASP A 580 51.48 -36.31 21.71
C ASP A 580 51.97 -37.31 20.61
N GLU A 581 52.85 -37.02 19.63
CA GLU A 581 53.88 -35.96 19.50
C GLU A 581 54.36 -35.77 18.02
N ASP A 582 55.16 -34.73 17.79
CA ASP A 582 56.18 -34.46 16.73
C ASP A 582 55.91 -34.44 15.19
N SER A 583 56.01 -33.21 14.65
CA SER A 583 57.15 -32.69 13.85
C SER A 583 57.95 -33.60 12.88
N GLU A 584 58.07 -33.21 11.60
CA GLU A 584 59.35 -32.71 11.06
C GLU A 584 59.22 -31.98 9.70
N LEU A 585 60.23 -31.16 9.35
CA LEU A 585 60.35 -30.43 8.08
C LEU A 585 61.66 -30.83 7.36
N SER A 586 61.57 -31.32 6.13
CA SER A 586 62.66 -31.20 5.14
C SER A 586 62.15 -31.37 3.70
N ALA A 587 62.97 -31.03 2.70
CA ALA A 587 62.57 -30.90 1.30
C ALA A 587 63.73 -31.27 0.34
N VAL A 588 63.58 -30.86 -0.93
CA VAL A 588 64.62 -30.72 -1.99
C VAL A 588 64.84 -31.95 -2.89
N CYS A 589 65.18 -31.64 -4.16
CA CYS A 589 65.68 -32.49 -5.27
C CYS A 589 64.65 -33.19 -6.18
N ASN A 590 64.92 -33.40 -7.48
CA ASN A 590 65.45 -32.50 -8.55
C ASN A 590 65.45 -33.21 -9.92
N GLY A 591 65.43 -32.44 -11.02
CA GLY A 591 65.68 -32.92 -12.40
C GLY A 591 64.44 -33.30 -13.22
N ASP A 592 64.47 -33.31 -14.57
CA ASP A 592 65.57 -32.97 -15.49
C ASP A 592 65.03 -32.55 -16.90
N SER A 593 65.92 -32.04 -17.77
CA SER A 593 65.90 -31.71 -19.23
C SER A 593 64.64 -31.91 -20.12
N GLY A 594 64.42 -31.17 -21.22
CA GLY A 594 65.15 -30.03 -21.82
C GLY A 594 64.93 -29.86 -23.35
N ARG A 595 65.60 -28.85 -23.96
CA ARG A 595 65.82 -28.53 -25.41
C ARG A 595 64.78 -27.78 -26.29
N ASN A 596 65.27 -26.64 -26.81
CA ASN A 596 65.16 -26.06 -28.17
C ASN A 596 63.78 -25.55 -28.68
N GLY A 597 63.65 -24.36 -29.30
CA GLY A 597 64.59 -23.24 -29.59
C GLY A 597 63.81 -21.91 -29.75
N ALA A 598 64.38 -20.71 -29.52
CA ALA A 598 65.22 -19.92 -30.45
C ALA A 598 64.46 -19.54 -31.76
N VAL A 599 64.32 -18.27 -32.19
CA VAL A 599 65.34 -17.18 -32.33
C VAL A 599 64.71 -15.74 -32.34
N GLU A 600 65.28 -14.84 -31.53
CA GLU A 600 65.54 -13.36 -31.70
C GLU A 600 64.52 -12.24 -32.06
N ARG A 601 64.63 -11.15 -31.24
CA ARG A 601 64.72 -9.69 -31.54
C ARG A 601 63.48 -8.76 -31.70
N LEU A 602 63.75 -7.48 -31.36
CA LEU A 602 62.96 -6.23 -31.33
C LEU A 602 63.44 -5.28 -32.48
N PRO A 603 63.00 -3.99 -32.64
CA PRO A 603 61.76 -3.25 -32.28
C PRO A 603 61.18 -2.40 -33.48
N HIS A 604 60.32 -1.41 -33.17
CA HIS A 604 59.91 -0.18 -33.93
C HIS A 604 58.73 -0.18 -34.94
N GLU A 605 57.70 0.58 -34.54
CA GLU A 605 57.02 1.75 -35.18
C GLU A 605 56.39 1.76 -36.61
N ASP A 606 55.29 2.54 -36.65
CA ASP A 606 54.59 3.28 -37.72
C ASP A 606 53.66 2.63 -38.79
N SER A 607 52.50 3.31 -38.92
CA SER A 607 51.54 3.44 -40.04
C SER A 607 51.22 2.26 -40.97
N ASP A 608 49.95 1.83 -41.00
CA ASP A 608 48.99 2.42 -41.97
C ASP A 608 47.52 1.99 -41.71
N GLU A 609 46.57 2.68 -42.35
CA GLU A 609 45.14 2.30 -42.37
C GLU A 609 44.85 1.12 -43.33
N VAL A 610 43.89 0.25 -42.97
CA VAL A 610 42.73 -0.14 -43.81
C VAL A 610 41.93 -1.26 -43.10
N ALA A 611 40.60 -1.18 -43.18
CA ALA A 611 39.69 -2.07 -42.45
C ALA A 611 39.71 -3.53 -42.93
N ARG A 612 39.64 -4.47 -41.97
CA ARG A 612 39.10 -5.83 -42.13
C ARG A 612 38.54 -6.34 -40.80
N ASP A 613 37.32 -6.87 -40.86
CA ASP A 613 36.62 -7.55 -39.76
C ASP A 613 37.28 -8.91 -39.45
N PRO A 614 37.47 -9.26 -38.16
CA PRO A 614 37.02 -10.59 -37.75
C PRO A 614 36.34 -10.59 -36.36
N GLY A 615 35.02 -10.74 -36.36
CA GLY A 615 34.42 -12.06 -36.15
C GLY A 615 34.81 -12.80 -34.86
N LEU A 616 33.88 -12.74 -33.89
CA LEU A 616 33.46 -13.87 -33.05
C LEU A 616 34.54 -14.64 -32.23
N GLY A 617 34.83 -14.23 -30.99
CA GLY A 617 35.56 -15.13 -30.09
C GLY A 617 36.18 -14.65 -28.77
N LYS A 618 35.51 -13.80 -27.96
CA LYS A 618 35.77 -13.64 -26.50
C LYS A 618 34.79 -12.66 -25.82
N ALA A 619 33.58 -13.12 -25.51
CA ALA A 619 32.56 -12.34 -24.78
C ALA A 619 31.90 -13.11 -23.62
N SER A 620 32.51 -14.21 -23.17
CA SER A 620 31.87 -15.20 -22.28
C SER A 620 32.34 -15.19 -20.82
N LEU A 621 33.29 -14.34 -20.43
CA LEU A 621 33.78 -14.22 -19.04
C LEU A 621 33.97 -12.75 -18.64
N CYS A 622 32.85 -12.07 -18.31
CA CYS A 622 32.77 -10.90 -17.42
C CYS A 622 31.33 -10.34 -17.39
N ARG A 623 30.38 -11.02 -16.71
CA ARG A 623 29.01 -10.48 -16.49
C ARG A 623 28.15 -11.07 -15.36
N ALA A 624 28.71 -11.87 -14.46
CA ALA A 624 27.93 -12.58 -13.43
C ALA A 624 27.23 -11.68 -12.39
N ASP A 625 27.66 -10.43 -12.22
CA ASP A 625 27.07 -9.47 -11.26
C ASP A 625 25.96 -8.56 -11.88
N ALA A 626 25.59 -8.78 -13.14
CA ALA A 626 24.62 -7.93 -13.85
C ALA A 626 23.18 -8.02 -13.27
N TYR A 627 22.36 -7.01 -13.56
CA TYR A 627 20.93 -6.98 -13.26
C TYR A 627 20.16 -8.12 -13.98
N PRO A 628 18.96 -8.50 -13.52
CA PRO A 628 18.15 -9.54 -14.18
C PRO A 628 17.77 -9.13 -15.60
N PHE A 629 18.51 -9.68 -16.56
CA PHE A 629 18.43 -9.28 -17.97
C PHE A 629 17.02 -9.55 -18.53
N TRP A 630 16.51 -10.77 -18.31
CA TRP A 630 15.19 -11.23 -18.72
C TRP A 630 14.06 -10.33 -18.19
N LEU A 631 14.13 -9.91 -16.92
CA LEU A 631 13.08 -9.09 -16.32
C LEU A 631 13.10 -7.67 -16.90
N VAL A 632 14.29 -7.10 -17.10
CA VAL A 632 14.41 -5.76 -17.69
C VAL A 632 14.00 -5.76 -19.17
N GLU A 633 14.23 -6.84 -19.93
CA GLU A 633 13.68 -6.96 -21.29
C GLU A 633 12.14 -6.92 -21.29
N LEU A 634 11.48 -7.74 -20.46
CA LEU A 634 10.01 -7.78 -20.36
C LEU A 634 9.42 -6.46 -19.86
N ILE A 635 10.02 -5.83 -18.84
CA ILE A 635 9.55 -4.53 -18.33
C ILE A 635 9.78 -3.41 -19.35
N LEU A 636 10.84 -3.46 -20.18
CA LEU A 636 11.02 -2.54 -21.30
C LEU A 636 9.98 -2.79 -22.40
N GLU A 637 9.57 -4.04 -22.65
CA GLU A 637 8.48 -4.35 -23.57
C GLU A 637 7.14 -3.75 -23.09
N VAL A 638 6.81 -3.90 -21.81
CA VAL A 638 5.62 -3.27 -21.18
C VAL A 638 5.71 -1.74 -21.27
N LEU A 639 6.86 -1.15 -20.97
CA LEU A 639 7.08 0.31 -21.09
C LEU A 639 7.02 0.82 -22.54
N ALA A 640 7.27 -0.01 -23.55
CA ALA A 640 7.07 0.37 -24.95
C ALA A 640 5.57 0.54 -25.31
N ARG A 641 4.66 -0.10 -24.55
CA ARG A 641 3.20 0.00 -24.71
C ARG A 641 2.59 1.23 -23.99
N ASN A 642 3.41 2.20 -23.57
CA ASN A 642 3.00 3.36 -22.75
C ASN A 642 1.86 4.24 -23.33
N GLN A 643 1.61 4.16 -24.64
CA GLN A 643 0.55 4.88 -25.32
C GLN A 643 -0.83 4.45 -24.81
N SER A 644 -1.09 3.14 -24.74
CA SER A 644 -2.38 2.56 -24.35
C SER A 644 -2.53 2.36 -22.85
N SER A 645 -1.43 2.12 -22.11
CA SER A 645 -1.47 1.89 -20.66
C SER A 645 -1.90 3.12 -19.86
N ARG A 646 -2.43 2.94 -18.64
CA ARG A 646 -2.54 4.01 -17.65
C ARG A 646 -1.16 4.52 -17.21
N LEU A 647 -1.16 5.68 -16.55
CA LEU A 647 0.04 6.25 -15.95
C LEU A 647 0.54 5.39 -14.77
N LEU A 648 -0.36 4.81 -13.96
CA LEU A 648 0.02 3.90 -12.86
C LEU A 648 0.96 2.77 -13.34
N SER A 649 0.62 2.09 -14.43
CA SER A 649 1.42 0.97 -14.96
C SER A 649 2.85 1.38 -15.33
N VAL A 650 3.02 2.57 -15.92
CA VAL A 650 4.34 3.15 -16.23
C VAL A 650 5.10 3.48 -14.95
N GLN A 651 4.42 4.03 -13.94
CA GLN A 651 5.02 4.35 -12.65
C GLN A 651 5.44 3.09 -11.87
N LEU A 652 4.65 2.01 -11.92
CA LEU A 652 4.97 0.71 -11.31
C LEU A 652 6.18 0.07 -11.99
N CYS A 653 6.23 0.06 -13.33
CA CYS A 653 7.38 -0.44 -14.08
C CYS A 653 8.65 0.36 -13.78
N ALA A 654 8.56 1.69 -13.75
CA ALA A 654 9.68 2.56 -13.36
C ALA A 654 10.12 2.31 -11.90
N ARG A 655 9.17 2.10 -10.97
CA ARG A 655 9.48 1.78 -9.57
C ARG A 655 10.23 0.45 -9.44
N LEU A 656 9.77 -0.60 -10.12
CA LEU A 656 10.42 -1.92 -10.09
C LEU A 656 11.83 -1.87 -10.68
N LEU A 657 12.03 -1.15 -11.79
CA LEU A 657 13.36 -0.93 -12.35
C LEU A 657 14.27 -0.18 -11.38
N VAL A 658 13.79 0.87 -10.69
CA VAL A 658 14.61 1.59 -9.71
C VAL A 658 14.93 0.73 -8.49
N ASP A 659 13.95 0.03 -7.90
CA ASP A 659 14.18 -0.85 -6.74
C ASP A 659 15.20 -1.96 -7.03
N ILE A 660 15.19 -2.53 -8.25
CA ILE A 660 16.12 -3.59 -8.66
C ILE A 660 17.47 -3.01 -9.06
N MET A 661 17.51 -1.96 -9.89
CA MET A 661 18.69 -1.52 -10.64
C MET A 661 19.50 -0.38 -10.01
N VAL A 662 18.94 0.42 -9.10
CA VAL A 662 19.61 1.60 -8.52
C VAL A 662 20.14 1.29 -7.12
N ASP A 663 21.37 1.72 -6.83
CA ASP A 663 21.93 1.75 -5.48
C ASP A 663 21.84 3.19 -4.92
N PRO A 664 21.02 3.46 -3.90
CA PRO A 664 20.90 4.79 -3.31
C PRO A 664 22.18 5.25 -2.56
N ARG A 665 23.19 4.39 -2.42
CA ARG A 665 24.47 4.70 -1.77
C ARG A 665 25.57 5.11 -2.75
N SER A 666 25.36 4.94 -4.06
CA SER A 666 26.41 5.12 -5.08
C SER A 666 26.04 6.18 -6.12
N PRO A 667 26.86 7.23 -6.34
CA PRO A 667 26.59 8.28 -7.32
C PRO A 667 26.98 7.88 -8.77
N LEU A 668 27.04 6.59 -9.10
CA LEU A 668 27.40 6.06 -10.42
C LEU A 668 26.23 5.22 -11.00
N PRO A 669 25.23 5.86 -11.62
CA PRO A 669 23.91 5.26 -11.90
C PRO A 669 23.86 4.57 -13.28
N HIS A 670 24.82 3.70 -13.58
CA HIS A 670 25.15 3.31 -14.96
C HIS A 670 25.30 1.80 -15.15
N TYR A 671 24.20 1.06 -14.99
CA TYR A 671 24.20 -0.40 -15.09
C TYR A 671 23.59 -0.97 -16.39
N LEU A 672 22.82 -0.19 -17.17
CA LEU A 672 22.16 -0.70 -18.39
C LEU A 672 23.17 -1.14 -19.46
N THR A 673 22.84 -2.24 -20.14
CA THR A 673 23.55 -2.64 -21.36
C THR A 673 23.19 -1.72 -22.54
N ARG A 674 24.08 -1.61 -23.54
CA ARG A 674 23.87 -0.75 -24.72
C ARG A 674 22.55 -1.03 -25.47
N SER A 675 22.10 -2.27 -25.53
CA SER A 675 20.80 -2.65 -26.10
C SER A 675 19.64 -2.08 -25.27
N HIS A 676 19.63 -2.29 -23.96
CA HIS A 676 18.54 -1.83 -23.09
C HIS A 676 18.51 -0.29 -22.99
N ALA A 677 19.66 0.37 -22.98
CA ALA A 677 19.76 1.82 -23.06
C ALA A 677 19.19 2.37 -24.38
N ALA A 678 19.48 1.72 -25.52
CA ALA A 678 18.90 2.09 -26.81
C ALA A 678 17.37 1.89 -26.84
N THR A 679 16.87 0.76 -26.33
CA THR A 679 15.42 0.51 -26.18
C THR A 679 14.76 1.57 -25.30
N LEU A 680 15.32 1.87 -24.13
CA LEU A 680 14.78 2.88 -23.22
C LEU A 680 14.85 4.30 -23.82
N LYS A 681 15.89 4.63 -24.61
CA LYS A 681 15.95 5.87 -25.40
C LYS A 681 14.82 5.94 -26.42
N ASN A 682 14.53 4.84 -27.13
CA ASN A 682 13.41 4.78 -28.10
C ASN A 682 12.05 4.96 -27.40
N ILE A 683 11.88 4.37 -26.22
CA ILE A 683 10.66 4.52 -25.40
C ILE A 683 10.49 5.98 -24.94
N ARG A 684 11.55 6.66 -24.46
CA ARG A 684 11.50 8.11 -24.21
C ARG A 684 11.16 8.87 -25.50
N SER A 685 11.80 8.57 -26.62
CA SER A 685 11.56 9.24 -27.91
C SER A 685 10.08 9.16 -28.31
N SER A 686 9.45 7.98 -28.20
CA SER A 686 8.01 7.83 -28.42
C SER A 686 7.19 8.69 -27.45
N SER A 687 7.52 8.71 -26.15
CA SER A 687 6.79 9.55 -25.18
C SER A 687 6.90 11.05 -25.45
N ALA A 688 8.05 11.51 -25.98
CA ALA A 688 8.23 12.90 -26.42
C ALA A 688 7.37 13.22 -27.65
N HIS A 689 7.25 12.30 -28.61
CA HIS A 689 6.30 12.45 -29.72
C HIS A 689 4.83 12.53 -29.25
N LEU A 690 4.43 11.78 -28.21
CA LEU A 690 3.08 11.88 -27.63
C LEU A 690 2.82 13.24 -26.96
N VAL A 691 3.84 13.84 -26.33
CA VAL A 691 3.73 15.21 -25.81
C VAL A 691 3.55 16.19 -26.96
N MET A 692 4.38 16.11 -28.02
CA MET A 692 4.28 16.97 -29.21
C MET A 692 2.96 16.80 -29.98
N GLU A 693 2.41 15.58 -30.06
CA GLU A 693 1.11 15.35 -30.68
C GLU A 693 -0.05 15.90 -29.83
N SER A 694 0.06 15.84 -28.50
CA SER A 694 -0.91 16.44 -27.56
C SER A 694 -0.91 17.98 -27.56
N MET A 695 -0.07 18.64 -28.35
CA MET A 695 -0.08 20.09 -28.59
C MET A 695 -1.10 20.52 -29.67
N ARG A 696 -1.73 19.56 -30.37
CA ARG A 696 -2.76 19.83 -31.38
C ARG A 696 -4.12 20.08 -30.73
N GLY A 697 -5.12 20.45 -31.54
CA GLY A 697 -6.50 20.65 -31.06
C GLY A 697 -6.63 21.85 -30.11
N SER A 698 -7.38 21.69 -29.03
CA SER A 698 -7.60 22.76 -28.04
C SER A 698 -6.34 23.12 -27.24
N MET A 699 -5.36 22.22 -27.18
CA MET A 699 -4.07 22.45 -26.53
C MET A 699 -3.10 23.33 -27.35
N ALA A 700 -3.49 23.76 -28.55
CA ALA A 700 -2.70 24.67 -29.38
C ALA A 700 -2.62 26.11 -28.83
N GLU A 701 -3.41 26.47 -27.80
CA GLU A 701 -3.19 27.75 -27.08
C GLU A 701 -1.85 27.70 -26.32
N VAL A 702 -0.86 28.42 -26.84
CA VAL A 702 0.51 28.51 -26.29
C VAL A 702 0.55 28.74 -24.78
N ASP A 703 -0.26 29.66 -24.26
CA ASP A 703 -0.30 30.00 -22.83
C ASP A 703 -0.83 28.84 -21.97
N LEU A 704 -1.79 28.07 -22.51
CA LEU A 704 -2.41 26.91 -21.87
C LEU A 704 -1.45 25.72 -21.88
N PHE A 705 -0.75 25.50 -22.99
CA PHE A 705 0.32 24.51 -23.09
C PHE A 705 1.44 24.77 -22.07
N ILE A 706 2.01 26.00 -22.05
CA ILE A 706 3.04 26.35 -21.06
C ILE A 706 2.48 26.25 -19.63
N TYR A 707 1.19 26.53 -19.40
CA TYR A 707 0.56 26.37 -18.08
C TYR A 707 0.48 24.91 -17.64
N VAL A 708 0.13 23.99 -18.54
CA VAL A 708 0.14 22.55 -18.24
C VAL A 708 1.56 22.08 -17.93
N LEU A 709 2.54 22.43 -18.76
CA LEU A 709 3.91 21.94 -18.59
C LEU A 709 4.60 22.49 -17.34
N GLU A 710 4.54 23.80 -17.08
CA GLU A 710 5.06 24.38 -15.82
C GLU A 710 4.44 23.70 -14.60
N LYS A 711 3.13 23.47 -14.61
CA LYS A 711 2.41 22.87 -13.48
C LYS A 711 2.80 21.41 -13.27
N GLU A 712 2.94 20.62 -14.33
CA GLU A 712 3.29 19.20 -14.22
C GLU A 712 4.78 19.00 -13.87
N VAL A 713 5.70 19.81 -14.41
CA VAL A 713 7.12 19.80 -13.99
C VAL A 713 7.24 20.20 -12.51
N ALA A 714 6.59 21.30 -12.09
CA ALA A 714 6.61 21.75 -10.70
C ALA A 714 5.92 20.77 -9.72
N THR A 715 4.99 19.95 -10.21
CA THR A 715 4.35 18.90 -9.43
C THR A 715 5.22 17.64 -9.35
N PHE A 716 5.96 17.32 -10.41
CA PHE A 716 6.90 16.20 -10.44
C PHE A 716 8.11 16.46 -9.54
N GLN A 717 8.74 17.65 -9.63
CA GLN A 717 9.87 18.07 -8.78
C GLN A 717 9.57 18.03 -7.28
N ARG A 718 8.31 18.16 -6.87
CA ARG A 718 7.87 18.18 -5.46
C ARG A 718 7.40 16.82 -4.93
N LYS A 719 7.20 15.83 -5.80
CA LYS A 719 6.83 14.46 -5.41
C LYS A 719 8.11 13.62 -5.30
N ALA A 720 8.14 12.69 -4.35
CA ALA A 720 9.23 11.72 -4.28
C ALA A 720 9.27 10.87 -5.56
N PHE A 721 10.50 10.57 -6.03
CA PHE A 721 10.74 9.65 -7.12
C PHE A 721 11.76 8.59 -6.67
N PRO A 722 11.54 7.29 -6.93
CA PRO A 722 10.36 6.71 -7.59
C PRO A 722 9.13 6.78 -6.67
N MET A 723 7.94 6.55 -7.25
CA MET A 723 6.68 6.59 -6.51
C MET A 723 6.69 5.63 -5.31
N GLU A 724 6.24 6.10 -4.16
CA GLU A 724 6.07 5.29 -2.95
C GLU A 724 4.72 4.55 -2.97
N LEU A 725 4.62 3.44 -2.23
CA LEU A 725 3.49 2.52 -2.21
C LEU A 725 3.25 1.99 -0.79
N GLN A 726 1.98 1.76 -0.42
CA GLN A 726 1.57 1.14 0.85
C GLN A 726 0.91 -0.20 0.56
N LEU A 727 1.73 -1.21 0.25
CA LEU A 727 1.26 -2.55 -0.13
C LEU A 727 0.50 -3.26 1.02
N ASP A 728 0.76 -2.85 2.25
CA ASP A 728 0.20 -3.36 3.51
C ASP A 728 -1.23 -2.81 3.79
N SER A 729 -1.77 -1.99 2.88
CA SER A 729 -3.12 -1.41 2.92
C SER A 729 -4.01 -1.97 1.80
N SER A 730 -5.31 -1.64 1.78
CA SER A 730 -6.19 -1.90 0.64
C SER A 730 -5.75 -1.18 -0.65
N SER A 731 -4.97 -0.10 -0.55
CA SER A 731 -4.42 0.63 -1.72
C SER A 731 -3.19 -0.05 -2.36
N PRO A 732 -3.03 -0.09 -3.70
CA PRO A 732 -3.94 0.39 -4.73
C PRO A 732 -5.08 -0.62 -5.01
N PHE A 733 -6.28 -0.35 -4.50
CA PHE A 733 -7.50 -1.12 -4.75
C PHE A 733 -7.94 -1.01 -6.22
N GLU A 734 -7.54 0.08 -6.88
CA GLU A 734 -7.85 0.43 -8.27
C GLU A 734 -7.21 -0.53 -9.30
N CYS A 735 -6.33 -1.42 -8.83
CA CYS A 735 -5.80 -2.54 -9.59
C CYS A 735 -6.82 -3.69 -9.74
N LEU A 736 -7.86 -3.77 -8.88
CA LEU A 736 -9.06 -4.58 -9.11
C LEU A 736 -10.07 -3.80 -9.97
N VAL A 737 -10.52 -2.65 -9.46
CA VAL A 737 -11.64 -1.86 -9.99
C VAL A 737 -11.17 -0.53 -10.59
N PRO A 738 -11.32 -0.28 -11.90
CA PRO A 738 -10.96 1.02 -12.49
C PRO A 738 -11.84 2.17 -11.98
N LEU A 739 -11.22 3.29 -11.59
CA LEU A 739 -11.97 4.53 -11.34
C LEU A 739 -12.49 5.10 -12.67
N GLU A 740 -13.80 5.32 -12.78
CA GLU A 740 -14.42 5.88 -14.00
C GLU A 740 -14.23 7.41 -14.12
N LYS A 741 -14.27 8.15 -13.00
CA LYS A 741 -14.33 9.63 -12.97
C LYS A 741 -13.56 10.21 -11.76
N GLU A 742 -13.54 11.53 -11.64
CA GLU A 742 -13.10 12.24 -10.44
C GLU A 742 -14.14 12.11 -9.31
N ALA A 743 -14.21 10.92 -8.71
CA ALA A 743 -14.92 10.72 -7.45
C ALA A 743 -14.09 11.25 -6.28
N SER A 744 -14.75 11.88 -5.30
CA SER A 744 -14.12 12.39 -4.07
C SER A 744 -14.06 11.33 -2.94
N VAL A 745 -14.01 10.05 -3.31
CA VAL A 745 -13.76 8.93 -2.39
C VAL A 745 -12.30 9.00 -1.93
N ASN A 746 -12.00 8.35 -0.79
CA ASN A 746 -10.68 8.34 -0.15
C ASN A 746 -9.56 7.99 -1.14
N SER A 747 -8.89 8.99 -1.71
CA SER A 747 -7.76 8.77 -2.60
C SER A 747 -6.62 8.12 -1.81
N PRO A 748 -5.93 7.10 -2.37
CA PRO A 748 -4.82 6.47 -1.67
C PRO A 748 -3.75 7.52 -1.35
N THR A 749 -3.05 7.35 -0.22
CA THR A 749 -2.13 8.33 0.39
C THR A 749 -1.11 8.97 -0.57
N TRP A 750 -0.70 8.22 -1.60
CA TRP A 750 0.27 8.63 -2.63
C TRP A 750 -0.33 9.46 -3.78
N VAL A 751 -1.66 9.51 -3.88
CA VAL A 751 -2.43 10.26 -4.87
C VAL A 751 -3.10 11.44 -4.18
N ASN A 752 -2.93 12.64 -4.72
CA ASN A 752 -3.63 13.81 -4.21
C ASN A 752 -5.14 13.65 -4.51
N PRO A 753 -6.06 13.93 -3.56
CA PRO A 753 -7.52 13.76 -3.75
C PRO A 753 -8.16 14.64 -4.85
N ARG A 754 -7.35 15.38 -5.61
CA ARG A 754 -7.73 16.14 -6.81
C ARG A 754 -6.94 15.74 -8.08
N ASP A 755 -6.32 14.55 -8.08
CA ASP A 755 -5.33 14.13 -9.08
C ASP A 755 -5.45 12.63 -9.44
N THR A 756 -6.67 12.09 -9.59
CA THR A 756 -6.93 10.65 -9.85
C THR A 756 -6.43 10.13 -11.21
N LEU A 757 -5.83 10.99 -12.05
CA LEU A 757 -5.37 10.69 -13.41
C LEU A 757 -4.33 9.55 -13.51
N ALA A 758 -3.70 9.14 -12.41
CA ALA A 758 -2.87 7.93 -12.39
C ALA A 758 -3.68 6.63 -12.58
N LEU A 759 -4.89 6.62 -12.01
CA LEU A 759 -5.72 5.44 -11.75
C LEU A 759 -6.80 5.20 -12.83
N ARG A 760 -7.22 6.27 -13.50
CA ARG A 760 -8.25 6.30 -14.55
C ARG A 760 -7.68 6.60 -15.94
N ARG A 761 -8.51 6.49 -16.98
CA ARG A 761 -8.19 7.00 -18.32
C ARG A 761 -8.43 8.53 -18.39
N PRO A 762 -7.69 9.26 -19.23
CA PRO A 762 -7.95 10.69 -19.46
C PRO A 762 -9.31 10.88 -20.15
N SER A 763 -10.00 11.97 -19.79
CA SER A 763 -11.38 12.29 -20.22
C SER A 763 -11.46 13.44 -21.23
N ASN A 764 -10.38 14.20 -21.40
CA ASN A 764 -10.29 15.39 -22.25
C ASN A 764 -8.84 15.61 -22.74
N GLU A 765 -8.66 16.45 -23.76
CA GLU A 765 -7.34 16.72 -24.37
C GLU A 765 -6.30 17.26 -23.37
N MET A 766 -6.71 18.08 -22.39
CA MET A 766 -5.82 18.59 -21.34
C MET A 766 -5.30 17.46 -20.44
N GLU A 767 -6.13 16.46 -20.13
CA GLU A 767 -5.73 15.27 -19.37
C GLU A 767 -4.87 14.30 -20.20
N VAL A 768 -5.10 14.20 -21.51
CA VAL A 768 -4.19 13.48 -22.42
C VAL A 768 -2.81 14.13 -22.39
N CYS A 769 -2.73 15.46 -22.53
CA CYS A 769 -1.48 16.21 -22.44
C CYS A 769 -0.77 16.01 -21.09
N ARG A 770 -1.49 16.11 -19.96
CA ARG A 770 -0.94 15.82 -18.62
C ARG A 770 -0.45 14.37 -18.49
N LYS A 771 -1.19 13.37 -19.01
CA LYS A 771 -0.77 11.96 -19.01
C LYS A 771 0.55 11.80 -19.77
N SER A 772 0.62 12.30 -21.01
CA SER A 772 1.83 12.25 -21.84
C SER A 772 3.01 12.92 -21.15
N MET A 773 2.83 14.11 -20.56
CA MET A 773 3.89 14.82 -19.86
C MET A 773 4.39 14.06 -18.62
N ARG A 774 3.51 13.45 -17.82
CA ARG A 774 3.90 12.63 -16.66
C ARG A 774 4.64 11.35 -17.06
N VAL A 775 4.22 10.70 -18.14
CA VAL A 775 4.91 9.54 -18.72
C VAL A 775 6.30 9.95 -19.21
N PHE A 776 6.41 11.07 -19.93
CA PHE A 776 7.69 11.63 -20.38
C PHE A 776 8.62 11.97 -19.22
N LEU A 777 8.14 12.65 -18.17
CA LEU A 777 8.95 12.98 -16.98
C LEU A 777 9.40 11.73 -16.21
N THR A 778 8.53 10.73 -16.07
CA THR A 778 8.86 9.43 -15.47
C THR A 778 9.97 8.72 -16.25
N LEU A 779 9.86 8.66 -17.58
CA LEU A 779 10.86 8.05 -18.46
C LEU A 779 12.17 8.87 -18.56
N ARG A 780 12.09 10.20 -18.45
CA ARG A 780 13.24 11.11 -18.37
C ARG A 780 14.07 10.82 -17.11
N LYS A 781 13.44 10.82 -15.93
CA LYS A 781 14.12 10.53 -14.66
C LYS A 781 14.63 9.08 -14.58
N LEU A 782 13.90 8.13 -15.18
CA LEU A 782 14.33 6.74 -15.30
C LEU A 782 15.58 6.57 -16.18
N ARG A 783 15.75 7.35 -17.26
CA ARG A 783 17.00 7.35 -18.04
C ARG A 783 18.15 7.99 -17.28
N GLU A 784 17.92 9.14 -16.64
CA GLU A 784 18.93 9.84 -15.83
C GLU A 784 19.56 8.91 -14.76
N LEU A 785 18.76 8.05 -14.15
CA LEU A 785 19.18 7.10 -13.10
C LEU A 785 19.73 5.75 -13.59
N LEU A 786 19.78 5.48 -14.90
CA LEU A 786 20.16 4.16 -15.43
C LEU A 786 21.07 4.16 -16.68
N ASP A 787 21.06 5.23 -17.46
CA ASP A 787 21.64 5.31 -18.81
C ASP A 787 22.85 6.26 -18.86
N ALA A 788 24.04 5.70 -19.05
CA ALA A 788 25.29 6.46 -19.18
C ALA A 788 25.37 7.37 -20.42
N SER A 789 24.41 7.29 -21.34
CA SER A 789 24.26 8.21 -22.48
C SER A 789 23.22 9.31 -22.23
N TYR A 790 22.70 9.44 -21.00
CA TYR A 790 21.90 10.58 -20.62
C TYR A 790 22.77 11.85 -20.58
N VAL A 791 22.22 12.92 -21.14
CA VAL A 791 22.76 14.29 -21.10
C VAL A 791 21.62 15.12 -20.57
N ASP A 792 21.89 15.95 -19.57
CA ASP A 792 20.84 16.81 -19.02
C ASP A 792 20.32 17.78 -20.10
N ASP A 793 19.02 17.99 -20.08
CA ASP A 793 18.29 18.88 -20.98
C ASP A 793 17.68 20.08 -20.24
N GLU A 794 18.08 20.29 -18.98
CA GLU A 794 17.85 21.47 -18.14
C GLU A 794 16.38 21.89 -17.98
N LEU A 795 15.43 20.97 -18.22
CA LEU A 795 13.99 21.21 -18.16
C LEU A 795 13.51 21.73 -16.79
N GLU A 796 14.25 21.44 -15.72
CA GLU A 796 14.04 21.96 -14.36
C GLU A 796 13.90 23.49 -14.35
N GLN A 797 14.73 24.20 -15.12
CA GLN A 797 14.74 25.68 -15.18
C GLN A 797 13.44 26.27 -15.78
N LEU A 798 12.54 25.43 -16.33
CA LEU A 798 11.26 25.88 -16.89
C LEU A 798 10.34 26.47 -15.83
N VAL A 799 10.47 25.98 -14.60
CA VAL A 799 9.69 26.38 -13.42
C VAL A 799 10.40 27.48 -12.63
N ASP A 800 11.72 27.45 -12.61
CA ASP A 800 12.54 28.41 -11.86
C ASP A 800 12.52 29.82 -12.48
N TYR A 801 12.78 30.82 -11.64
CA TYR A 801 12.99 32.19 -12.08
C TYR A 801 14.50 32.44 -12.22
N ARG A 802 14.95 32.84 -13.42
CA ARG A 802 16.38 33.08 -13.68
C ARG A 802 16.91 34.28 -12.89
N HIS A 803 16.03 35.22 -12.55
CA HIS A 803 16.39 36.38 -11.73
C HIS A 803 16.04 36.16 -10.24
N PRO A 804 17.03 36.16 -9.31
CA PRO A 804 16.82 35.70 -7.93
C PRO A 804 15.87 36.57 -7.11
N ARG A 805 15.69 37.86 -7.45
CA ARG A 805 14.68 38.69 -6.77
C ARG A 805 13.23 38.31 -7.15
N THR A 806 13.03 37.63 -8.27
CA THR A 806 11.69 37.20 -8.70
C THR A 806 11.19 36.04 -7.85
N SER A 807 12.05 35.11 -7.44
CA SER A 807 11.65 34.03 -6.52
C SER A 807 11.29 34.56 -5.13
N VAL A 808 11.96 35.62 -4.65
CA VAL A 808 11.61 36.34 -3.42
C VAL A 808 10.21 36.97 -3.53
N LEU A 809 9.93 37.69 -4.63
CA LEU A 809 8.61 38.29 -4.89
C LEU A 809 7.50 37.22 -5.04
N ALA A 810 7.80 36.10 -5.69
CA ALA A 810 6.89 34.96 -5.82
C ALA A 810 6.59 34.31 -4.46
N SER A 811 7.59 34.21 -3.58
CA SER A 811 7.44 33.67 -2.23
C SER A 811 6.61 34.60 -1.34
N ALA A 812 6.84 35.92 -1.40
CA ALA A 812 6.04 36.93 -0.70
C ALA A 812 4.56 36.92 -1.14
N ALA A 813 4.28 36.58 -2.39
CA ALA A 813 2.92 36.36 -2.90
C ALA A 813 2.34 34.95 -2.59
N GLY A 814 3.18 33.96 -2.26
CA GLY A 814 2.81 32.56 -2.07
C GLY A 814 2.12 32.24 -0.74
N GLY A 815 2.35 33.06 0.30
CA GLY A 815 1.56 33.10 1.54
C GLY A 815 2.19 32.45 2.78
N ARG A 816 1.42 32.50 3.89
CA ARG A 816 1.81 32.08 5.27
C ARG A 816 3.00 32.82 5.91
N GLY A 817 3.27 34.06 5.48
CA GLY A 817 4.20 34.97 6.14
C GLY A 817 3.70 36.42 6.11
N THR A 818 4.54 37.35 6.55
CA THR A 818 4.38 38.77 6.21
C THR A 818 4.53 38.92 4.70
N CYS A 819 3.56 39.51 4.00
CA CYS A 819 3.57 39.65 2.53
C CYS A 819 4.56 40.72 2.01
N MET A 820 5.63 40.98 2.78
CA MET A 820 6.65 41.99 2.53
C MET A 820 7.73 41.42 1.61
N ALA A 821 8.25 42.24 0.71
CA ALA A 821 9.48 41.98 -0.02
C ALA A 821 10.38 43.22 -0.02
N PRO A 822 11.71 43.07 0.06
CA PRO A 822 12.66 44.18 -0.06
C PRO A 822 12.67 44.68 -1.51
N LEU A 823 12.55 46.00 -1.70
CA LEU A 823 12.54 46.64 -3.01
C LEU A 823 13.92 47.18 -3.44
N ASP A 824 14.92 47.05 -2.57
CA ASP A 824 16.23 47.71 -2.66
C ASP A 824 16.90 47.57 -4.04
N GLY A 825 16.93 48.66 -4.80
CA GLY A 825 17.50 48.70 -6.14
C GLY A 825 16.70 47.92 -7.20
N MET A 826 15.38 47.77 -7.03
CA MET A 826 14.46 47.38 -8.10
C MET A 826 13.88 48.64 -8.76
N VAL A 827 13.89 48.70 -10.09
CA VAL A 827 13.22 49.79 -10.82
C VAL A 827 11.70 49.60 -10.71
N SER A 828 10.97 50.67 -10.39
CA SER A 828 9.51 50.62 -10.31
C SER A 828 8.85 51.91 -10.79
N LEU A 829 7.64 51.77 -11.35
CA LEU A 829 6.81 52.87 -11.82
C LEU A 829 5.65 53.11 -10.84
N LYS A 830 5.40 54.37 -10.51
CA LYS A 830 4.31 54.77 -9.61
C LYS A 830 2.97 54.65 -10.33
N CYS A 831 1.99 53.97 -9.74
CA CYS A 831 0.65 53.79 -10.33
C CYS A 831 -0.45 53.71 -9.26
N MET A 832 -1.72 53.73 -9.69
CA MET A 832 -2.90 53.63 -8.82
C MET A 832 -3.99 52.74 -9.46
N TYR A 833 -4.78 52.03 -8.64
CA TYR A 833 -5.98 51.33 -9.11
C TYR A 833 -7.06 52.32 -9.56
N ARG A 834 -7.68 52.09 -10.73
CA ARG A 834 -8.82 52.90 -11.23
C ARG A 834 -10.17 52.56 -10.58
N GLU A 835 -10.28 51.42 -9.87
CA GLU A 835 -11.57 50.84 -9.43
C GLU A 835 -11.80 50.75 -7.90
N GLN A 836 -12.21 51.86 -7.28
CA GLN A 836 -13.19 51.79 -6.17
C GLN A 836 -13.89 53.13 -5.93
N ARG A 837 -15.22 53.18 -6.10
CA ARG A 837 -16.04 54.40 -5.92
C ARG A 837 -16.28 54.81 -4.46
N PHE A 838 -15.71 54.10 -3.49
CA PHE A 838 -16.05 54.22 -2.06
C PHE A 838 -14.87 54.06 -1.07
N LEU A 839 -13.61 54.18 -1.53
CA LEU A 839 -12.47 54.33 -0.61
C LEU A 839 -12.10 55.81 -0.47
N LEU A 840 -11.78 56.23 0.75
CA LEU A 840 -11.50 57.63 1.11
C LEU A 840 -10.09 58.11 0.71
N MET A 841 -9.20 57.20 0.30
CA MET A 841 -7.84 57.49 -0.17
C MET A 841 -7.47 56.56 -1.34
N PRO A 842 -6.74 57.05 -2.36
CA PRO A 842 -6.17 56.20 -3.40
C PRO A 842 -4.95 55.45 -2.87
N THR A 843 -4.90 54.12 -3.04
CA THR A 843 -3.71 53.33 -2.71
C THR A 843 -2.61 53.59 -3.73
N ARG A 844 -1.48 54.14 -3.26
CA ARG A 844 -0.27 54.36 -4.06
C ARG A 844 0.44 53.02 -4.24
N LEU A 845 0.62 52.60 -5.49
CA LEU A 845 1.32 51.37 -5.84
C LEU A 845 2.61 51.65 -6.61
N LEU A 846 3.50 50.68 -6.53
CA LEU A 846 4.70 50.56 -7.35
C LEU A 846 4.54 49.32 -8.22
N MET A 847 4.51 49.51 -9.54
CA MET A 847 4.67 48.43 -10.51
C MET A 847 6.16 48.15 -10.64
N VAL A 848 6.60 46.96 -10.25
CA VAL A 848 8.02 46.58 -10.34
C VAL A 848 8.34 46.15 -11.77
N MET A 849 9.41 46.73 -12.34
CA MET A 849 9.88 46.43 -13.69
C MET A 849 10.74 45.15 -13.65
N ASN A 850 10.07 44.02 -13.40
CA ASN A 850 10.69 42.71 -13.26
C ASN A 850 10.60 41.93 -14.59
N PRO A 851 11.71 41.37 -15.11
CA PRO A 851 11.75 40.75 -16.44
C PRO A 851 10.99 39.42 -16.56
N GLU A 852 10.48 38.85 -15.46
CA GLU A 852 9.86 37.52 -15.42
C GLU A 852 8.48 37.50 -14.77
N ALA A 853 8.10 38.53 -14.01
CA ALA A 853 6.81 38.64 -13.37
C ALA A 853 6.22 40.06 -13.44
N PHE A 854 4.91 40.16 -13.69
CA PHE A 854 4.14 41.36 -13.42
C PHE A 854 3.83 41.42 -11.92
N VAL A 855 4.33 42.45 -11.23
CA VAL A 855 4.22 42.59 -9.77
C VAL A 855 3.79 44.00 -9.39
N LEU A 856 2.75 44.09 -8.55
CA LEU A 856 2.28 45.34 -7.95
C LEU A 856 2.50 45.31 -6.43
N VAL A 857 3.12 46.36 -5.90
CA VAL A 857 3.51 46.46 -4.49
C VAL A 857 2.96 47.75 -3.86
N GLU A 858 2.48 47.66 -2.62
CA GLU A 858 2.12 48.83 -1.79
C GLU A 858 3.27 49.09 -0.81
N LYS A 859 3.93 50.26 -0.90
CA LYS A 859 5.02 50.62 0.03
C LYS A 859 4.41 50.95 1.41
N ASN A 860 5.04 50.46 2.48
CA ASN A 860 4.58 50.68 3.85
C ASN A 860 4.63 52.18 4.20
N PRO A 861 3.52 52.81 4.66
CA PRO A 861 3.51 54.25 5.01
C PRO A 861 4.46 54.63 6.15
N ASP A 862 4.83 53.71 7.05
CA ASP A 862 5.67 54.01 8.22
C ASP A 862 7.16 54.29 7.89
N GLN A 863 7.53 54.41 6.61
CA GLN A 863 8.88 54.74 6.12
C GLN A 863 8.94 56.03 5.27
N THR A 864 7.98 56.95 5.42
CA THR A 864 8.01 58.25 4.70
C THR A 864 8.83 59.32 5.43
N ASP A 865 10.16 59.20 5.39
CA ASP A 865 11.05 60.34 5.65
C ASP A 865 11.36 61.03 4.31
N ASP A 866 10.72 62.17 4.08
CA ASP A 866 10.45 62.76 2.75
C ASP A 866 11.66 63.54 2.17
N SER A 867 12.88 63.01 2.32
CA SER A 867 14.13 63.77 2.14
C SER A 867 15.30 63.07 1.41
N SER A 868 15.12 61.85 0.87
CA SER A 868 16.12 61.21 0.01
C SER A 868 15.61 61.03 -1.44
N PRO A 869 16.45 61.22 -2.48
CA PRO A 869 16.04 61.13 -3.88
C PRO A 869 16.13 59.71 -4.47
N HIS A 870 16.36 58.68 -3.64
CA HIS A 870 16.49 57.30 -4.08
C HIS A 870 15.16 56.54 -3.97
N ASP A 871 14.36 56.64 -5.03
CA ASP A 871 13.21 55.75 -5.28
C ASP A 871 13.69 54.29 -5.43
N GLY A 872 13.88 53.59 -4.31
CA GLY A 872 14.31 52.19 -4.33
C GLY A 872 14.44 51.49 -2.97
N GLU A 873 14.74 52.21 -1.89
CA GLU A 873 14.99 51.57 -0.58
C GLU A 873 13.70 51.29 0.21
N GLY A 874 13.64 50.14 0.88
CA GLY A 874 12.60 49.75 1.83
C GLY A 874 11.77 48.51 1.43
N GLU A 875 10.96 48.02 2.37
CA GLU A 875 10.07 46.88 2.15
C GLU A 875 8.66 47.31 1.68
N GLY A 876 8.01 46.48 0.87
CA GLY A 876 6.64 46.71 0.41
C GLY A 876 5.78 45.45 0.34
N ILE A 877 4.47 45.62 0.51
CA ILE A 877 3.47 44.55 0.51
C ILE A 877 3.11 44.16 -0.93
N VAL A 878 3.41 42.92 -1.34
CA VAL A 878 3.02 42.41 -2.66
C VAL A 878 1.50 42.24 -2.72
N LYS A 879 0.84 42.90 -3.69
CA LYS A 879 -0.63 42.88 -3.89
C LYS A 879 -1.07 42.03 -5.07
N VAL A 880 -0.28 42.03 -6.14
CA VAL A 880 -0.51 41.26 -7.37
C VAL A 880 0.82 40.65 -7.78
N PHE A 881 0.80 39.37 -8.16
CA PHE A 881 1.92 38.67 -8.77
C PHE A 881 1.38 37.76 -9.88
N ALA A 882 1.95 37.87 -11.08
CA ALA A 882 1.62 37.02 -12.22
C ALA A 882 2.86 36.77 -13.10
N PRO A 883 3.02 35.60 -13.71
CA PRO A 883 4.09 35.38 -14.70
C PRO A 883 3.93 36.30 -15.91
N ILE A 884 5.00 37.02 -16.29
CA ILE A 884 4.91 38.08 -17.29
C ILE A 884 4.53 37.54 -18.69
N HIS A 885 4.92 36.31 -19.01
CA HIS A 885 4.58 35.64 -20.27
C HIS A 885 3.10 35.28 -20.43
N ARG A 886 2.27 35.37 -19.36
CA ARG A 886 0.80 35.26 -19.44
C ARG A 886 0.08 36.58 -19.20
N THR A 887 0.83 37.68 -19.14
CA THR A 887 0.33 39.02 -18.87
C THR A 887 0.29 39.82 -20.18
N TYR A 888 -0.86 40.36 -20.51
CA TYR A 888 -1.14 41.17 -21.69
C TYR A 888 -1.58 42.56 -21.27
N CYS A 889 -1.33 43.58 -22.09
CA CYS A 889 -1.72 44.95 -21.73
C CYS A 889 -2.11 45.83 -22.93
N THR A 890 -3.24 46.51 -22.78
CA THR A 890 -3.84 47.44 -23.76
C THR A 890 -4.05 48.80 -23.11
N MET A 891 -3.64 49.88 -23.76
CA MET A 891 -3.98 51.24 -23.33
C MET A 891 -5.47 51.53 -23.51
N ASP A 892 -6.06 52.35 -22.62
CA ASP A 892 -7.41 52.87 -22.80
C ASP A 892 -7.42 53.92 -23.92
N GLN A 893 -8.22 53.68 -24.97
CA GLN A 893 -8.42 54.62 -26.09
C GLN A 893 -8.94 56.01 -25.66
N ARG A 894 -9.35 56.17 -24.40
CA ARG A 894 -9.92 57.42 -23.84
C ARG A 894 -9.02 58.13 -22.84
N ASP A 895 -7.93 57.52 -22.38
CA ASP A 895 -6.94 58.14 -21.48
C ASP A 895 -5.61 57.39 -21.59
N GLU A 896 -4.64 57.99 -22.29
CA GLU A 896 -3.31 57.39 -22.57
C GLU A 896 -2.52 57.04 -21.30
N ARG A 897 -2.89 57.57 -20.13
CA ARG A 897 -2.28 57.27 -18.83
C ARG A 897 -2.86 56.01 -18.17
N VAL A 898 -3.85 55.36 -18.79
CA VAL A 898 -4.54 54.19 -18.25
C VAL A 898 -4.17 52.93 -19.02
N LEU A 899 -3.64 51.96 -18.29
CA LEU A 899 -3.28 50.64 -18.81
C LEU A 899 -4.27 49.60 -18.27
N GLN A 900 -4.97 48.92 -19.17
CA GLN A 900 -5.69 47.68 -18.86
C GLN A 900 -4.70 46.53 -18.98
N VAL A 901 -4.35 45.93 -17.85
CA VAL A 901 -3.54 44.70 -17.80
C VAL A 901 -4.48 43.51 -17.61
N SER A 902 -4.25 42.42 -18.32
CA SER A 902 -4.99 41.16 -18.20
C SER A 902 -4.04 39.97 -18.11
N VAL A 903 -4.34 39.03 -17.21
CA VAL A 903 -3.54 37.83 -16.96
C VAL A 903 -4.36 36.60 -17.29
N ARG A 904 -3.83 35.70 -18.13
CA ARG A 904 -4.46 34.40 -18.41
C ARG A 904 -4.07 33.36 -17.38
N SER A 905 -5.07 32.85 -16.64
CA SER A 905 -4.84 31.88 -15.56
C SER A 905 -6.08 31.05 -15.27
N VAL A 906 -5.88 29.76 -14.94
CA VAL A 906 -6.96 28.88 -14.43
C VAL A 906 -7.37 29.27 -13.00
N SER A 907 -6.39 29.67 -12.17
CA SER A 907 -6.60 30.13 -10.79
C SER A 907 -6.81 31.65 -10.72
N PRO A 908 -7.63 32.15 -9.77
CA PRO A 908 -7.78 33.59 -9.55
C PRO A 908 -6.44 34.25 -9.22
N VAL A 909 -6.14 35.35 -9.89
CA VAL A 909 -4.97 36.19 -9.61
C VAL A 909 -5.35 37.22 -8.54
N PRO A 910 -4.66 37.27 -7.38
CA PRO A 910 -4.95 38.26 -6.34
C PRO A 910 -4.92 39.69 -6.88
N GLY A 911 -5.88 40.53 -6.46
CA GLY A 911 -6.03 41.92 -6.91
C GLY A 911 -6.67 42.12 -8.29
N CYS A 912 -6.73 41.08 -9.14
CA CYS A 912 -7.39 41.14 -10.44
C CYS A 912 -8.86 40.66 -10.41
N ARG A 913 -9.65 41.02 -11.42
CA ARG A 913 -11.08 40.69 -11.55
C ARG A 913 -11.36 39.84 -12.79
N SER A 914 -12.32 38.92 -12.73
CA SER A 914 -12.75 38.17 -13.92
C SER A 914 -13.36 39.12 -14.96
N VAL A 915 -12.85 39.09 -16.20
CA VAL A 915 -13.39 39.90 -17.31
C VAL A 915 -14.82 39.48 -17.67
N ARG A 916 -15.13 38.18 -17.60
CA ARG A 916 -16.47 37.65 -17.85
C ARG A 916 -17.27 37.50 -16.56
N LYS A 917 -18.59 37.72 -16.67
CA LYS A 917 -19.56 37.67 -15.56
C LYS A 917 -20.59 36.56 -15.76
N ASP A 918 -20.18 35.51 -16.46
CA ASP A 918 -21.03 34.38 -16.87
C ASP A 918 -21.45 33.60 -15.62
N LYS A 919 -22.74 33.65 -15.30
CA LYS A 919 -23.36 32.72 -14.36
C LYS A 919 -23.56 31.40 -15.10
N GLN A 920 -23.20 30.29 -14.46
CA GLN A 920 -23.17 28.93 -15.04
C GLN A 920 -22.05 28.75 -16.08
N ASP A 921 -20.83 28.48 -15.58
CA ASP A 921 -20.01 27.33 -16.00
C ASP A 921 -18.71 27.26 -15.17
N ALA A 922 -18.74 26.44 -14.13
CA ALA A 922 -17.62 26.24 -13.22
C ALA A 922 -16.73 25.03 -13.60
N SER A 923 -17.14 24.23 -14.58
CA SER A 923 -16.68 22.85 -14.81
C SER A 923 -16.04 22.58 -16.19
N THR A 924 -15.97 23.56 -17.09
CA THR A 924 -15.33 23.40 -18.42
C THR A 924 -13.80 23.40 -18.30
N SER A 925 -13.25 22.22 -17.97
CA SER A 925 -11.83 21.93 -17.69
C SER A 925 -10.94 21.93 -18.94
N GLY A 926 -10.83 23.08 -19.63
CA GLY A 926 -9.99 23.18 -20.83
C GLY A 926 -9.70 24.58 -21.38
N LYS A 927 -9.96 25.66 -20.63
CA LYS A 927 -9.67 27.04 -21.08
C LYS A 927 -9.10 27.91 -19.96
N LEU A 928 -8.20 28.83 -20.30
CA LEU A 928 -7.73 29.87 -19.37
C LEU A 928 -8.84 30.91 -19.14
N LYS A 929 -8.79 31.58 -17.98
CA LYS A 929 -9.69 32.72 -17.67
C LYS A 929 -8.87 34.01 -17.67
N ASP A 930 -9.43 35.07 -18.24
CA ASP A 930 -8.82 36.40 -18.26
C ASP A 930 -9.13 37.15 -16.96
N TRP A 931 -8.08 37.54 -16.22
CA TRP A 931 -8.15 38.31 -14.98
C TRP A 931 -7.57 39.71 -15.19
N CYS A 932 -8.37 40.77 -15.10
CA CYS A 932 -7.94 42.13 -15.42
C CYS A 932 -7.69 43.04 -14.20
N VAL A 933 -6.88 44.07 -14.43
CA VAL A 933 -6.69 45.23 -13.55
C VAL A 933 -6.55 46.50 -14.39
N LEU A 934 -7.16 47.60 -13.94
CA LEU A 934 -7.03 48.92 -14.55
C LEU A 934 -6.08 49.78 -13.69
N LEU A 935 -4.92 50.09 -14.26
CA LEU A 935 -3.90 50.96 -13.66
C LEU A 935 -3.92 52.34 -14.27
N MET A 936 -3.68 53.36 -13.45
CA MET A 936 -3.49 54.75 -13.88
C MET A 936 -2.10 55.24 -13.46
N PHE A 937 -1.36 55.80 -14.41
CA PHE A 937 0.00 56.31 -14.21
C PHE A 937 0.02 57.86 -14.13
N PRO A 938 1.08 58.47 -13.55
CA PRO A 938 1.24 59.93 -13.50
C PRO A 938 1.36 60.57 -14.89
N THR A 939 2.17 59.98 -15.77
CA THR A 939 2.39 60.45 -17.15
C THR A 939 1.98 59.40 -18.18
N ALA A 940 1.83 59.83 -19.44
CA ALA A 940 1.65 58.91 -20.57
C ALA A 940 2.97 58.16 -20.89
N GLU A 941 4.12 58.77 -20.60
CA GLU A 941 5.44 58.15 -20.78
C GLU A 941 5.64 56.95 -19.84
N ASP A 942 5.27 57.07 -18.55
CA ASP A 942 5.24 55.96 -17.59
C ASP A 942 4.33 54.81 -18.09
N CYS A 943 3.15 55.15 -18.63
CA CYS A 943 2.17 54.19 -19.13
C CYS A 943 2.70 53.42 -20.36
N ALA A 944 3.30 54.14 -21.30
CA ALA A 944 3.93 53.56 -22.48
C ALA A 944 5.16 52.70 -22.10
N GLN A 945 5.96 53.13 -21.13
CA GLN A 945 7.10 52.36 -20.61
C GLN A 945 6.63 51.06 -19.92
N ALA A 946 5.56 51.12 -19.13
CA ALA A 946 4.94 49.94 -18.51
C ALA A 946 4.42 48.96 -19.57
N GLN A 947 3.73 49.45 -20.61
CA GLN A 947 3.22 48.62 -21.71
C GLN A 947 4.37 47.97 -22.51
N ALA A 948 5.39 48.76 -22.87
CA ALA A 948 6.55 48.27 -23.61
C ALA A 948 7.29 47.18 -22.83
N HIS A 949 7.51 47.37 -21.52
CA HIS A 949 8.14 46.36 -20.66
C HIS A 949 7.33 45.06 -20.58
N ILE A 950 6.01 45.12 -20.32
CA ILE A 950 5.16 43.92 -20.26
C ILE A 950 5.20 43.17 -21.60
N ASN A 951 5.09 43.87 -22.72
CA ASN A 951 5.10 43.26 -24.05
C ASN A 951 6.47 42.64 -24.41
N ILE A 952 7.58 43.37 -24.20
CA ILE A 952 8.93 42.89 -24.53
C ILE A 952 9.29 41.69 -23.65
N SER A 953 9.34 41.87 -22.33
CA SER A 953 9.69 40.81 -21.38
C SER A 953 8.71 39.63 -21.43
N GLY A 954 7.42 39.89 -21.66
CA GLY A 954 6.41 38.86 -21.91
C GLY A 954 6.72 37.99 -23.14
N THR A 955 7.17 38.59 -24.24
CA THR A 955 7.57 37.84 -25.44
C THR A 955 8.92 37.12 -25.28
N GLU A 956 9.90 37.73 -24.62
CA GLU A 956 11.22 37.12 -24.35
C GLU A 956 11.10 35.88 -23.46
N VAL A 957 10.35 35.96 -22.35
CA VAL A 957 10.14 34.83 -21.44
C VAL A 957 9.30 33.74 -22.10
N ARG A 958 8.34 34.10 -22.96
CA ARG A 958 7.57 33.12 -23.75
C ARG A 958 8.47 32.38 -24.75
N ALA A 959 9.29 33.11 -25.50
CA ALA A 959 10.23 32.53 -26.46
C ALA A 959 11.26 31.61 -25.77
N PHE A 960 11.81 32.05 -24.63
CA PHE A 960 12.72 31.24 -23.81
C PHE A 960 12.08 29.92 -23.36
N LYS A 961 10.88 29.97 -22.75
CA LYS A 961 10.19 28.77 -22.26
C LYS A 961 9.81 27.81 -23.39
N LEU A 962 9.38 28.33 -24.55
CA LEU A 962 9.12 27.48 -25.73
C LEU A 962 10.38 26.84 -26.28
N HIS A 963 11.48 27.58 -26.39
CA HIS A 963 12.76 27.05 -26.86
C HIS A 963 13.33 25.97 -25.92
N GLN A 964 13.15 26.13 -24.60
CA GLN A 964 13.54 25.13 -23.61
C GLN A 964 12.69 23.85 -23.70
N ILE A 965 11.37 23.98 -23.88
CA ILE A 965 10.48 22.84 -24.12
C ILE A 965 10.84 22.12 -25.42
N GLU A 966 11.08 22.86 -26.51
CA GLU A 966 11.54 22.34 -27.80
C GLU A 966 12.88 21.60 -27.64
N THR A 967 13.83 22.17 -26.88
CA THR A 967 15.14 21.57 -26.60
C THR A 967 15.02 20.26 -25.82
N SER A 968 14.27 20.22 -24.72
CA SER A 968 14.10 18.98 -23.93
C SER A 968 13.33 17.89 -24.69
N LEU A 969 12.31 18.26 -25.49
CA LEU A 969 11.60 17.29 -26.32
C LEU A 969 12.46 16.75 -27.47
N THR A 970 13.39 17.55 -28.03
CA THR A 970 14.20 17.17 -29.19
C THR A 970 15.58 16.56 -28.87
N ALA A 971 16.24 16.96 -27.78
CA ALA A 971 17.64 16.63 -27.46
C ALA A 971 17.97 15.11 -27.42
N HIS A 972 16.95 14.27 -27.21
CA HIS A 972 17.10 12.82 -27.10
C HIS A 972 16.36 12.02 -28.17
N LEU A 973 15.76 12.67 -29.17
CA LEU A 973 15.07 11.97 -30.27
C LEU A 973 16.04 11.18 -31.14
N GLN A 974 15.54 10.13 -31.81
CA GLN A 974 16.18 9.59 -33.00
C GLN A 974 15.56 10.22 -34.25
N VAL A 975 16.37 10.85 -35.10
CA VAL A 975 15.94 11.17 -36.46
C VAL A 975 15.86 9.86 -37.24
N THR A 976 14.65 9.34 -37.45
CA THR A 976 14.40 8.20 -38.33
C THR A 976 14.67 8.60 -39.77
N GLN A 977 15.91 8.42 -40.23
CA GLN A 977 16.32 8.74 -41.60
C GLN A 977 15.74 7.73 -42.61
N SER A 978 14.48 7.96 -42.99
CA SER A 978 13.83 7.32 -44.13
C SER A 978 13.49 8.35 -45.22
N GLY A 979 14.53 8.85 -45.91
CA GLY A 979 14.40 9.11 -47.34
C GLY A 979 13.75 10.40 -47.86
N SER A 980 13.86 11.55 -47.20
CA SER A 980 13.99 12.86 -47.90
C SER A 980 14.50 13.94 -46.95
N GLY A 981 15.31 14.86 -47.46
CA GLY A 981 15.89 15.94 -46.65
C GLY A 981 15.27 17.29 -47.01
N GLU A 982 14.44 17.85 -46.13
CA GLU A 982 14.09 19.27 -46.20
C GLU A 982 13.92 19.92 -44.82
N ARG A 983 14.57 21.09 -44.69
CA ARG A 983 14.45 22.17 -43.68
C ARG A 983 13.79 21.87 -42.32
N HIS A 984 14.58 22.01 -41.25
CA HIS A 984 14.05 22.34 -39.93
C HIS A 984 13.39 23.73 -39.96
N GLY A 985 12.06 23.78 -39.93
CA GLY A 985 11.30 24.97 -39.54
C GLY A 985 10.94 24.89 -38.06
N SER A 986 11.04 25.99 -37.31
CA SER A 986 10.62 26.02 -35.90
C SER A 986 9.10 25.83 -35.80
N PHE A 987 8.66 24.96 -34.89
CA PHE A 987 7.26 24.56 -34.74
C PHE A 987 6.31 25.70 -34.33
N PHE A 988 6.83 26.85 -33.87
CA PHE A 988 6.04 27.91 -33.23
C PHE A 988 5.78 29.16 -34.11
N MET A 989 6.13 29.15 -35.41
CA MET A 989 6.10 30.38 -36.23
C MET A 989 4.73 30.89 -36.73
N ASN A 990 3.62 30.17 -36.50
CA ASN A 990 2.28 30.57 -36.98
C ASN A 990 1.42 31.24 -35.90
N ALA A 991 1.82 32.43 -35.42
CA ALA A 991 1.03 33.22 -34.47
C ALA A 991 1.33 34.74 -34.50
N ARG A 992 1.17 35.42 -35.64
CA ARG A 992 1.22 36.90 -35.71
C ARG A 992 0.46 37.48 -36.92
N VAL A 993 -0.09 38.68 -36.71
CA VAL A 993 -0.82 39.55 -37.67
C VAL A 993 -2.21 39.04 -38.10
N GLN A 994 -3.21 39.42 -37.29
CA GLN A 994 -4.51 39.91 -37.74
C GLN A 994 -4.72 41.28 -37.05
N ASN A 995 -5.75 42.05 -37.44
CA ASN A 995 -6.06 43.45 -37.06
C ASN A 995 -5.19 44.52 -37.75
N ASP A 996 -5.73 45.66 -38.24
CA ASP A 996 -7.11 46.11 -38.56
C ASP A 996 -7.00 47.33 -39.52
N ALA A 997 -8.00 47.57 -40.39
CA ALA A 997 -8.48 48.89 -40.87
C ALA A 997 -9.42 48.74 -42.10
N ASP A 998 -10.42 49.64 -42.22
CA ASP A 998 -11.55 49.56 -43.17
C ASP A 998 -11.62 50.73 -44.18
N GLU A 999 -12.61 50.67 -45.09
CA GLU A 999 -13.20 51.76 -45.91
C GLU A 999 -12.33 52.34 -47.08
N GLU A 1000 -12.87 52.84 -48.21
CA GLU A 1000 -14.26 53.20 -48.60
C GLU A 1000 -14.52 53.11 -50.13
N CYS A 1001 -15.79 53.36 -50.56
CA CYS A 1001 -16.31 53.72 -51.91
C CYS A 1001 -16.45 52.71 -53.08
N ASP A 1002 -17.73 52.39 -53.36
CA ASP A 1002 -18.49 52.54 -54.64
C ASP A 1002 -18.00 51.96 -55.99
N GLY A 1003 -18.91 51.24 -56.68
CA GLY A 1003 -18.84 50.91 -58.12
C GLY A 1003 -19.89 49.89 -58.57
N ASP A 1004 -20.83 50.28 -59.43
CA ASP A 1004 -22.08 49.54 -59.72
C ASP A 1004 -22.06 48.64 -61.00
N GLU A 1005 -23.03 47.72 -61.05
CA GLU A 1005 -23.68 47.09 -62.22
C GLU A 1005 -22.98 46.14 -63.26
N VAL A 1006 -23.57 44.93 -63.36
CA VAL A 1006 -24.10 44.25 -64.59
C VAL A 1006 -23.22 43.36 -65.52
N LYS A 1007 -23.51 42.04 -65.44
CA LYS A 1007 -23.67 40.96 -66.48
C LYS A 1007 -22.77 40.84 -67.74
N SER A 1008 -22.14 39.66 -67.86
CA SER A 1008 -22.07 38.74 -69.04
C SER A 1008 -21.70 37.35 -68.45
N SER A 1009 -22.28 36.18 -68.77
CA SER A 1009 -22.22 35.37 -70.02
C SER A 1009 -20.80 35.12 -70.54
N GLU A 1010 -20.43 33.93 -71.05
CA GLU A 1010 -21.24 32.81 -71.59
C GLU A 1010 -20.48 31.45 -71.54
N GLU A 1011 -20.94 30.45 -72.30
CA GLU A 1011 -20.33 29.12 -72.63
C GLU A 1011 -20.63 27.90 -71.72
N ASP A 1012 -21.82 27.32 -71.93
CA ASP A 1012 -22.08 25.86 -71.88
C ASP A 1012 -22.13 25.33 -73.34
N GLU A 1013 -21.67 24.09 -73.59
CA GLU A 1013 -22.00 23.34 -74.83
C GLU A 1013 -22.76 22.04 -74.52
N SER A 1014 -23.62 21.66 -75.46
CA SER A 1014 -24.62 20.58 -75.38
C SER A 1014 -24.16 19.32 -76.14
N ASN A 1015 -24.89 18.19 -76.30
CA ASN A 1015 -26.28 17.83 -75.99
C ASN A 1015 -26.52 16.30 -76.03
N GLU A 1016 -27.80 15.91 -75.93
CA GLU A 1016 -28.50 14.84 -76.69
C GLU A 1016 -28.60 13.37 -76.20
N ASP A 1017 -29.88 12.93 -76.14
CA ASP A 1017 -30.50 11.64 -76.47
C ASP A 1017 -30.33 10.39 -75.55
N GLU A 1018 -31.29 9.47 -75.35
CA GLU A 1018 -32.75 9.20 -75.56
C GLU A 1018 -32.91 7.68 -75.13
N LEU A 1019 -34.04 7.01 -74.81
CA LEU A 1019 -35.49 7.27 -74.67
C LEU A 1019 -36.18 6.11 -73.86
N GLU A 1020 -37.53 6.13 -73.79
CA GLU A 1020 -38.50 5.06 -73.39
C GLU A 1020 -38.68 4.70 -71.89
N GLY A 1021 -39.91 4.39 -71.42
CA GLY A 1021 -40.11 3.85 -70.07
C GLY A 1021 -41.51 3.81 -69.37
N ASP A 1022 -42.58 4.36 -69.94
CA ASP A 1022 -44.03 4.18 -69.67
C ASP A 1022 -44.66 4.16 -68.23
N ASP A 1023 -45.75 4.94 -68.12
CA ASP A 1023 -47.07 4.70 -67.47
C ASP A 1023 -47.33 4.57 -65.94
N GLU A 1024 -47.95 5.66 -65.44
CA GLU A 1024 -49.22 5.77 -64.66
C GLU A 1024 -49.37 5.34 -63.18
N GLU A 1025 -50.23 6.12 -62.49
CA GLU A 1025 -50.61 6.04 -61.08
C GLU A 1025 -51.90 5.24 -60.85
N VAL A 1026 -52.07 4.58 -59.70
CA VAL A 1026 -53.40 4.29 -59.11
C VAL A 1026 -53.36 4.40 -57.57
N GLU A 1027 -54.35 5.07 -56.98
CA GLU A 1027 -54.55 5.24 -55.52
C GLU A 1027 -55.07 3.97 -54.81
N GLY A 1028 -55.04 3.87 -53.46
CA GLY A 1028 -55.64 2.71 -52.77
C GLY A 1028 -55.69 2.63 -51.22
N ALA A 1029 -56.39 3.57 -50.57
CA ALA A 1029 -56.93 3.55 -49.18
C ALA A 1029 -56.72 2.35 -48.17
N LYS A 1030 -56.22 2.72 -46.97
CA LYS A 1030 -56.65 2.35 -45.58
C LYS A 1030 -57.54 1.12 -45.29
N ALA A 1031 -57.04 0.23 -44.40
CA ALA A 1031 -57.63 -0.24 -43.11
C ALA A 1031 -56.58 -1.19 -42.46
N VAL A 1032 -56.19 -1.15 -41.17
CA VAL A 1032 -56.93 -1.33 -39.90
C VAL A 1032 -57.58 -2.70 -39.77
N ASP A 1033 -57.06 -3.53 -38.84
CA ASP A 1033 -57.81 -4.32 -37.84
C ASP A 1033 -56.83 -4.90 -36.78
N GLU A 1034 -57.37 -5.52 -35.73
CA GLU A 1034 -56.84 -5.53 -34.35
C GLU A 1034 -56.25 -6.88 -33.84
N GLU A 1035 -55.69 -6.82 -32.62
CA GLU A 1035 -55.70 -7.86 -31.55
C GLU A 1035 -54.84 -9.17 -31.60
N ASP A 1036 -53.84 -9.17 -30.71
CA ASP A 1036 -53.67 -10.06 -29.52
C ASP A 1036 -53.02 -11.46 -29.50
N GLU A 1037 -52.32 -11.65 -28.36
CA GLU A 1037 -51.99 -12.84 -27.53
C GLU A 1037 -51.76 -14.22 -28.21
N SER A 1038 -50.66 -14.93 -27.93
CA SER A 1038 -50.39 -15.53 -26.60
C SER A 1038 -49.07 -16.35 -26.55
N SER A 1039 -48.64 -16.71 -25.33
CA SER A 1039 -47.71 -17.78 -24.87
C SER A 1039 -47.10 -18.77 -25.90
N ASP A 1040 -45.83 -19.18 -25.78
CA ASP A 1040 -45.13 -19.69 -24.57
C ASP A 1040 -43.73 -19.11 -24.31
#